data_AF-A0A3P8KKX9-F1
#
_entry.id   AF-A0A3P8KKX9-F1
#
_cell.length_a   1.000
_cell.length_b   1.000
_cell.length_c   1.000
_cell.angle_alpha   90.00
_cell.angle_beta   90.00
_cell.angle_gamma   90.00
#
_symmetry.space_group_name_H-M   'P 1'
#
loop_
_entity.id
_entity.type
_entity.pdbx_description
1 polymer ?
#
loop_
_entity_poly.entity_id
_entity_poly.type
_entity_poly.pdbx_seq_one_letter_code
_entity_poly.pdbx_strand_id
1 'polypeptide(L)'
;MPTPPPFDPNDYRKRVLAAVARRGGPDHTDAFELYDLPLDAAGLSDADVATRLDEVWGFWQRQRDHPKYRTLVARLVAEHERRSAPLRSAPSRVAEAARVRAERAERDAARYEILDTAIERLVERHGGVPAEKVPGLEEIGALGGLTAAEVAARLRRHRVLEGADAPSPAPAPGGLTPQRRAQIRALLAEWGELCGEPVPTLFALLGLGITDAHDVVELRDRAELLHRRAREMPPGRGRAVLDELGVHVREVLTVGGPLADAYARAVVEDATEALRPKVRAAILIEDRLLGPDHEYLAGEGEEHGLDRATAERILAELAAEYGGGVGHAPPGPASSPGTARPAPPPTTGSRAWEAPLKAARAALRRGRPAEAARLAAEAGALDDGTAGAQVRTVADEARRVLDEAAALWREVAGARAAGEYADAARVLAQLQRRALDAPPPPGQPTLQDAIDEARRAQAGPGAAPAPRGATATPPPIARAADSAPTPPAAVPAPPTAVAAHPVDGAVLVTWSSPHPVADYKVSRRRPDGGWSVVGRTRETRLEDGGAPRRAVPVYAVVAVVDGVPSSEARSDAHPAPAPAARASSTPATPPPAASGPAPAPAIPAPGVDFPAITNVAFTGGRLTFDWPPEVTEVYVSSRVAGPPRSPVDPTARSWKVTNTRYQIDGGAVLPADLPRPAHLAVAACRRGPDGALLLAPDFAPTAHLRLD
;
A
#
# COMPACT_ATOMS: atom_id res chain seq x y z
N MET A 1 71.18 6.97 -11.82
CA MET A 1 69.81 6.98 -12.37
C MET A 1 69.15 5.69 -11.93
N PRO A 2 67.93 5.72 -11.35
CA PRO A 2 67.21 4.48 -11.06
C PRO A 2 66.92 3.78 -12.40
N THR A 3 67.35 2.53 -12.54
CA THR A 3 66.95 1.65 -13.65
C THR A 3 65.77 0.79 -13.20
N PRO A 4 64.77 0.55 -14.05
CA PRO A 4 63.67 -0.32 -13.68
C PRO A 4 64.18 -1.76 -13.44
N PRO A 5 63.54 -2.55 -12.56
CA PRO A 5 63.92 -3.95 -12.36
C PRO A 5 63.83 -4.74 -13.68
N PRO A 6 64.54 -5.87 -13.85
CA PRO A 6 64.39 -6.69 -15.05
C PRO A 6 62.95 -7.18 -15.21
N PHE A 7 62.43 -7.21 -16.44
CA PHE A 7 61.09 -7.71 -16.71
C PHE A 7 61.00 -9.22 -16.48
N ASP A 8 60.13 -9.65 -15.55
CA ASP A 8 59.82 -11.06 -15.32
C ASP A 8 58.45 -11.42 -15.94
N PRO A 9 58.42 -12.22 -17.02
CA PRO A 9 57.19 -12.64 -17.68
C PRO A 9 56.21 -13.41 -16.78
N ASN A 10 56.70 -14.18 -15.82
CA ASN A 10 55.87 -14.99 -14.93
C ASN A 10 55.29 -14.15 -13.80
N ASP A 11 56.07 -13.26 -13.19
CA ASP A 11 55.57 -12.28 -12.21
C ASP A 11 54.52 -11.38 -12.86
N TYR A 12 54.86 -10.80 -14.03
CA TYR A 12 53.96 -9.93 -14.78
C TYR A 12 52.61 -10.60 -15.08
N ARG A 13 52.62 -11.88 -15.49
CA ARG A 13 51.38 -12.63 -15.74
C ARG A 13 50.52 -12.77 -14.48
N LYS A 14 51.14 -13.00 -13.32
CA LYS A 14 50.43 -13.20 -12.04
C LYS A 14 49.95 -11.90 -11.42
N ARG A 15 50.76 -10.85 -11.47
CA ARG A 15 50.48 -9.56 -10.83
C ARG A 15 49.64 -8.64 -11.71
N VAL A 16 50.03 -8.49 -12.98
CA VAL A 16 49.39 -7.54 -13.90
C VAL A 16 48.27 -8.20 -14.70
N LEU A 17 48.57 -9.17 -15.58
CA LEU A 17 47.53 -9.74 -16.47
C LEU A 17 46.37 -10.38 -15.70
N ALA A 18 46.65 -11.10 -14.61
CA ALA A 18 45.58 -11.69 -13.81
C ALA A 18 44.70 -10.63 -13.13
N ALA A 19 45.28 -9.53 -12.65
CA ALA A 19 44.53 -8.43 -12.03
C ALA A 19 43.67 -7.68 -13.06
N VAL A 20 44.23 -7.38 -14.23
CA VAL A 20 43.51 -6.74 -15.35
C VAL A 20 42.36 -7.62 -15.84
N ALA A 21 42.59 -8.93 -15.99
CA ALA A 21 41.55 -9.87 -16.38
C ALA A 21 40.42 -9.94 -15.33
N ARG A 22 40.77 -9.95 -14.03
CA ARG A 22 39.78 -9.93 -12.94
C ARG A 22 38.95 -8.65 -12.92
N ARG A 23 39.53 -7.52 -13.33
CA ARG A 23 38.83 -6.23 -13.46
C ARG A 23 37.96 -6.11 -14.72
N GLY A 24 37.89 -7.14 -15.58
CA GLY A 24 37.07 -7.12 -16.78
C GLY A 24 37.75 -6.53 -18.01
N GLY A 25 39.04 -6.20 -17.95
CA GLY A 25 39.82 -5.79 -19.12
C GLY A 25 40.64 -4.51 -18.94
N PRO A 26 41.29 -4.04 -20.02
CA PRO A 26 42.30 -2.98 -19.97
C PRO A 26 41.72 -1.56 -19.82
N ASP A 27 40.40 -1.39 -19.85
CA ASP A 27 39.74 -0.08 -19.70
C ASP A 27 39.71 0.39 -18.24
N HIS A 28 39.80 -0.54 -17.30
CA HIS A 28 39.83 -0.26 -15.87
C HIS A 28 41.26 -0.22 -15.31
N THR A 29 42.28 -0.13 -16.16
CA THR A 29 43.70 -0.15 -15.77
C THR A 29 44.48 0.93 -16.49
N ASP A 30 45.32 1.66 -15.75
CA ASP A 30 46.18 2.71 -16.30
C ASP A 30 47.43 2.16 -17.02
N ALA A 31 48.03 2.99 -17.88
CA ALA A 31 49.17 2.60 -18.70
C ALA A 31 50.40 2.22 -17.87
N PHE A 32 50.63 2.86 -16.72
CA PHE A 32 51.76 2.55 -15.85
C PHE A 32 51.66 1.13 -15.29
N GLU A 33 50.48 0.71 -14.82
CA GLU A 33 50.27 -0.67 -14.39
C GLU A 33 50.41 -1.67 -15.56
N LEU A 34 49.83 -1.37 -16.73
CA LEU A 34 49.88 -2.26 -17.90
C LEU A 34 51.32 -2.56 -18.36
N TYR A 35 52.20 -1.56 -18.33
CA TYR A 35 53.60 -1.71 -18.74
C TYR A 35 54.56 -1.96 -17.56
N ASP A 36 54.01 -2.21 -16.36
CA ASP A 36 54.76 -2.48 -15.14
C ASP A 36 55.78 -1.40 -14.78
N LEU A 37 55.40 -0.14 -14.99
CA LEU A 37 56.20 1.05 -14.68
C LEU A 37 55.66 1.72 -13.42
N PRO A 38 56.54 2.27 -12.56
CA PRO A 38 56.08 2.96 -11.37
C PRO A 38 55.60 4.38 -11.72
N LEU A 39 54.68 4.96 -10.92
CA LEU A 39 54.14 6.30 -11.19
C LEU A 39 55.17 7.43 -11.01
N ASP A 40 56.24 7.18 -10.25
CA ASP A 40 57.40 8.05 -10.08
C ASP A 40 58.46 7.86 -11.18
N ALA A 41 58.10 7.19 -12.28
CA ALA A 41 58.96 7.00 -13.46
C ALA A 41 59.46 8.29 -14.13
N ALA A 42 59.15 9.48 -13.61
CA ALA A 42 59.79 10.75 -14.02
C ALA A 42 61.32 10.70 -13.90
N GLY A 43 61.87 9.88 -13.00
CA GLY A 43 63.31 9.65 -12.85
C GLY A 43 63.93 8.62 -13.81
N LEU A 44 63.12 7.92 -14.62
CA LEU A 44 63.61 6.95 -15.62
C LEU A 44 63.96 7.64 -16.93
N SER A 45 64.98 7.15 -17.62
CA SER A 45 65.32 7.63 -18.97
C SER A 45 64.29 7.15 -20.00
N ASP A 46 64.13 7.92 -21.07
CA ASP A 46 63.21 7.55 -22.16
C ASP A 46 63.65 6.25 -22.85
N ALA A 47 64.95 5.94 -22.85
CA ALA A 47 65.50 4.69 -23.38
C ALA A 47 65.10 3.47 -22.52
N ASP A 48 65.20 3.59 -21.19
CA ASP A 48 64.80 2.51 -20.27
C ASP A 48 63.30 2.22 -20.36
N VAL A 49 62.49 3.28 -20.47
CA VAL A 49 61.04 3.14 -20.65
C VAL A 49 60.73 2.50 -22.00
N ALA A 50 61.35 2.94 -23.10
CA ALA A 50 61.15 2.33 -24.41
C ALA A 50 61.50 0.84 -24.41
N THR A 51 62.62 0.46 -23.79
CA THR A 51 63.00 -0.96 -23.64
C THR A 51 61.93 -1.73 -22.88
N ARG A 52 61.42 -1.20 -21.76
CA ARG A 52 60.35 -1.87 -21.03
C ARG A 52 59.06 -2.01 -21.84
N LEU A 53 58.66 -0.98 -22.59
CA LEU A 53 57.47 -1.01 -23.44
C LEU A 53 57.58 -2.13 -24.49
N ASP A 54 58.77 -2.28 -25.09
CA ASP A 54 59.06 -3.32 -26.09
C ASP A 54 59.09 -4.72 -25.47
N GLU A 55 59.67 -4.89 -24.27
CA GLU A 55 59.68 -6.16 -23.54
C GLU A 55 58.26 -6.66 -23.25
N VAL A 56 57.41 -5.78 -22.73
CA VAL A 56 56.00 -6.08 -22.40
C VAL A 56 55.20 -6.36 -23.66
N TRP A 57 55.37 -5.56 -24.71
CA TRP A 57 54.68 -5.77 -25.99
C TRP A 57 55.11 -7.07 -26.67
N GLY A 58 56.41 -7.37 -26.70
CA GLY A 58 56.94 -8.64 -27.19
C GLY A 58 56.46 -9.84 -26.37
N PHE A 59 56.26 -9.67 -25.06
CA PHE A 59 55.57 -10.66 -24.23
C PHE A 59 54.10 -10.84 -24.64
N TRP A 60 53.32 -9.77 -24.82
CA TRP A 60 51.94 -9.85 -25.28
C TRP A 60 51.83 -10.55 -26.64
N GLN A 61 52.70 -10.23 -27.61
CA GLN A 61 52.69 -10.88 -28.92
C GLN A 61 52.87 -12.40 -28.83
N ARG A 62 53.74 -12.88 -27.91
CA ARG A 62 53.94 -14.31 -27.65
C ARG A 62 52.77 -14.98 -26.92
N GLN A 63 51.87 -14.22 -26.30
CA GLN A 63 50.75 -14.71 -25.50
C GLN A 63 49.40 -14.62 -26.22
N ARG A 64 49.39 -14.31 -27.52
CA ARG A 64 48.15 -14.15 -28.30
C ARG A 64 47.28 -15.42 -28.34
N ASP A 65 47.89 -16.59 -28.27
CA ASP A 65 47.19 -17.87 -28.24
C ASP A 65 47.08 -18.48 -26.83
N HIS A 66 47.32 -17.68 -25.78
CA HIS A 66 47.25 -18.18 -24.41
C HIS A 66 45.80 -18.56 -24.04
N PRO A 67 45.53 -19.78 -23.53
CA PRO A 67 44.17 -20.31 -23.35
C PRO A 67 43.31 -19.44 -22.42
N LYS A 68 43.90 -18.81 -21.40
CA LYS A 68 43.18 -17.94 -20.45
C LYS A 68 43.13 -16.46 -20.86
N TYR A 69 44.12 -15.97 -21.62
CA TYR A 69 44.34 -14.53 -21.77
C TYR A 69 44.28 -14.05 -23.22
N ARG A 70 44.05 -14.94 -24.20
CA ARG A 70 44.00 -14.63 -25.64
C ARG A 70 43.21 -13.36 -25.97
N THR A 71 41.97 -13.23 -25.49
CA THR A 71 41.11 -12.07 -25.79
C THR A 71 41.68 -10.77 -25.21
N LEU A 72 42.13 -10.79 -23.94
CA LEU A 72 42.74 -9.64 -23.28
C LEU A 72 44.03 -9.20 -24.00
N VAL A 73 44.91 -10.15 -24.28
CA VAL A 73 46.19 -9.92 -24.93
C VAL A 73 46.01 -9.43 -26.37
N ALA A 74 45.07 -9.98 -27.14
CA ALA A 74 44.76 -9.51 -28.48
C ALA A 74 44.35 -8.02 -28.49
N ARG A 75 43.56 -7.61 -27.49
CA ARG A 75 43.17 -6.21 -27.33
C ARG A 75 44.33 -5.31 -26.90
N LEU A 76 45.17 -5.76 -25.95
CA LEU A 76 46.37 -5.03 -25.52
C LEU A 76 47.36 -4.83 -26.68
N VAL A 77 47.54 -5.83 -27.54
CA VAL A 77 48.37 -5.73 -28.75
C VAL A 77 47.78 -4.73 -29.74
N ALA A 78 46.47 -4.77 -30.00
CA ALA A 78 45.81 -3.86 -30.92
C ALA A 78 45.87 -2.39 -30.47
N GLU A 79 45.82 -2.15 -29.15
CA GLU A 79 45.81 -0.81 -28.57
C GLU A 79 47.20 -0.32 -28.12
N HIS A 80 48.27 -1.08 -28.38
CA HIS A 80 49.62 -0.81 -27.88
C HIS A 80 50.15 0.58 -28.26
N GLU A 81 50.04 0.98 -29.52
CA GLU A 81 50.53 2.29 -29.98
C GLU A 81 49.85 3.43 -29.22
N ARG A 82 48.53 3.36 -29.09
CA ARG A 82 47.73 4.36 -28.39
C ARG A 82 48.06 4.42 -26.90
N ARG A 83 48.25 3.27 -26.24
CA ARG A 83 48.48 3.18 -24.80
C ARG A 83 49.92 3.47 -24.39
N SER A 84 50.89 3.19 -25.26
CA SER A 84 52.31 3.47 -24.99
C SER A 84 52.70 4.91 -25.29
N ALA A 85 52.02 5.59 -26.23
CA ALA A 85 52.39 6.94 -26.67
C ALA A 85 52.58 7.98 -25.54
N PRO A 86 51.70 8.06 -24.51
CA PRO A 86 51.89 8.99 -23.39
C PRO A 86 53.13 8.69 -22.55
N LEU A 87 53.66 7.46 -22.62
CA LEU A 87 54.78 7.01 -21.81
C LEU A 87 56.16 7.19 -22.47
N ARG A 88 56.22 7.52 -23.77
CA ARG A 88 57.49 7.47 -24.53
C ARG A 88 58.46 8.61 -24.22
N SER A 89 57.97 9.80 -23.84
CA SER A 89 58.82 10.96 -23.54
C SER A 89 58.65 11.41 -22.09
N ALA A 90 59.73 11.95 -21.51
CA ALA A 90 59.70 12.45 -20.13
C ALA A 90 58.59 13.49 -19.87
N PRO A 91 58.37 14.52 -20.71
CA PRO A 91 57.29 15.49 -20.49
C PRO A 91 55.90 14.86 -20.53
N SER A 92 55.64 13.99 -21.51
CA SER A 92 54.35 13.30 -21.64
C SER A 92 54.11 12.33 -20.48
N ARG A 93 55.14 11.62 -20.02
CA ARG A 93 55.05 10.75 -18.83
C ARG A 93 54.67 11.51 -17.58
N VAL A 94 55.25 12.68 -17.36
CA VAL A 94 54.94 13.50 -16.18
C VAL A 94 53.47 13.93 -16.19
N ALA A 95 52.97 14.38 -17.35
CA ALA A 95 51.57 14.74 -17.53
C ALA A 95 50.64 13.53 -17.34
N GLU A 96 50.98 12.38 -17.93
CA GLU A 96 50.22 11.13 -17.80
C GLU A 96 50.20 10.65 -16.34
N ALA A 97 51.34 10.69 -15.65
CA ALA A 97 51.44 10.32 -14.24
C ALA A 97 50.62 11.24 -13.34
N ALA A 98 50.56 12.54 -13.65
CA ALA A 98 49.68 13.48 -12.94
C ALA A 98 48.21 13.14 -13.17
N ARG A 99 47.79 12.85 -14.41
CA ARG A 99 46.41 12.45 -14.74
C ARG A 99 46.02 11.15 -14.03
N VAL A 100 46.87 10.12 -14.09
CA VAL A 100 46.61 8.84 -13.41
C VAL A 100 46.55 9.00 -11.89
N ARG A 101 47.40 9.85 -11.30
CA ARG A 101 47.30 10.18 -9.87
C ARG A 101 45.96 10.85 -9.53
N ALA A 102 45.51 11.81 -10.35
CA ALA A 102 44.22 12.45 -10.18
C ALA A 102 43.07 11.45 -10.30
N GLU A 103 43.05 10.62 -11.34
CA GLU A 103 42.03 9.57 -11.51
C GLU A 103 42.05 8.55 -10.37
N ARG A 104 43.24 8.17 -9.85
CA ARG A 104 43.34 7.27 -8.69
C ARG A 104 42.81 7.95 -7.42
N ALA A 105 43.09 9.23 -7.23
CA ALA A 105 42.56 10.02 -6.12
C ALA A 105 41.04 10.22 -6.21
N GLU A 106 40.50 10.45 -7.41
CA GLU A 106 39.05 10.53 -7.65
C GLU A 106 38.35 9.20 -7.37
N ARG A 107 38.90 8.07 -7.85
CA ARG A 107 38.36 6.74 -7.53
C ARG A 107 38.42 6.46 -6.03
N ASP A 108 39.50 6.87 -5.37
CA ASP A 108 39.62 6.70 -3.93
C ASP A 108 38.62 7.59 -3.18
N ALA A 109 38.44 8.85 -3.59
CA ALA A 109 37.43 9.75 -3.05
C ALA A 109 36.01 9.21 -3.25
N ALA A 110 35.69 8.68 -4.43
CA ALA A 110 34.40 8.07 -4.73
C ALA A 110 34.08 6.85 -3.84
N ARG A 111 35.10 6.06 -3.42
CA ARG A 111 34.91 4.96 -2.45
C ARG A 111 34.41 5.48 -1.09
N TYR A 112 34.84 6.68 -0.71
CA TYR A 112 34.43 7.31 0.55
C TYR A 112 33.14 8.13 0.44
N GLU A 113 32.67 8.48 -0.77
CA GLU A 113 31.55 9.40 -0.98
C GLU A 113 30.25 8.96 -0.27
N ILE A 114 29.92 7.67 -0.36
CA ILE A 114 28.72 7.11 0.29
C ILE A 114 28.85 7.19 1.83
N LEU A 115 30.04 6.88 2.35
CA LEU A 115 30.33 6.94 3.78
C LEU A 115 30.32 8.39 4.29
N ASP A 116 30.98 9.30 3.57
CA ASP A 116 31.06 10.72 3.92
C ASP A 116 29.65 11.34 3.92
N THR A 117 28.82 11.04 2.92
CA THR A 117 27.41 11.48 2.87
C THR A 117 26.60 10.97 4.07
N ALA A 118 26.82 9.72 4.48
CA ALA A 118 26.14 9.14 5.64
C ALA A 118 26.59 9.80 6.95
N ILE A 119 27.89 10.07 7.09
CA ILE A 119 28.48 10.77 8.24
C ILE A 119 27.95 12.21 8.30
N GLU A 120 27.95 12.95 7.19
CA GLU A 120 27.45 14.33 7.12
C GLU A 120 26.01 14.43 7.59
N ARG A 121 25.12 13.55 7.12
CA ARG A 121 23.72 13.50 7.57
C ARG A 121 23.58 13.23 9.06
N LEU A 122 24.41 12.36 9.63
CA LEU A 122 24.41 12.09 11.07
C LEU A 122 24.90 13.31 11.85
N VAL A 123 25.96 13.97 11.38
CA VAL A 123 26.51 15.18 11.99
C VAL A 123 25.52 16.34 11.93
N GLU A 124 24.85 16.55 10.79
CA GLU A 124 23.82 17.59 10.62
C GLU A 124 22.63 17.38 11.57
N ARG A 125 22.20 16.12 11.75
CA ARG A 125 21.04 15.78 12.57
C ARG A 125 21.34 15.75 14.06
N HIS A 126 22.51 15.24 14.45
CA HIS A 126 22.82 14.94 15.86
C HIS A 126 23.94 15.82 16.44
N GLY A 127 24.60 16.65 15.64
CA GLY A 127 25.77 17.44 16.06
C GLY A 127 27.06 16.61 16.21
N GLY A 128 27.04 15.37 15.74
CA GLY A 128 28.13 14.39 15.82
C GLY A 128 27.66 12.99 15.38
N VAL A 129 28.53 12.00 15.38
CA VAL A 129 28.20 10.62 14.99
C VAL A 129 27.82 9.82 16.24
N PRO A 130 26.57 9.34 16.40
CA PRO A 130 26.20 8.52 17.56
C PRO A 130 26.96 7.18 17.58
N ALA A 131 27.47 6.77 18.74
CA ALA A 131 28.26 5.54 18.90
C ALA A 131 27.51 4.28 18.44
N GLU A 132 26.20 4.21 18.68
CA GLU A 132 25.30 3.13 18.24
C GLU A 132 25.16 3.01 16.71
N LYS A 133 25.51 4.04 15.95
CA LYS A 133 25.44 4.06 14.47
C LYS A 133 26.76 3.69 13.81
N VAL A 134 27.84 3.54 14.57
CA VAL A 134 29.17 3.17 14.05
C VAL A 134 29.16 1.81 13.34
N PRO A 135 28.54 0.74 13.87
CA PRO A 135 28.45 -0.54 13.15
C PRO A 135 27.75 -0.41 11.78
N GLY A 136 26.69 0.40 11.70
CA GLY A 136 25.99 0.67 10.44
C GLY A 136 26.85 1.46 9.43
N LEU A 137 27.75 2.33 9.90
CA LEU A 137 28.71 3.02 9.03
C LEU A 137 29.82 2.09 8.52
N GLU A 138 30.20 1.08 9.31
CA GLU A 138 31.11 0.02 8.85
C GLU A 138 30.48 -0.82 7.74
N GLU A 139 29.19 -1.15 7.86
CA GLU A 139 28.42 -1.83 6.80
C GLU A 139 28.32 -0.97 5.53
N ILE A 140 28.02 0.32 5.67
CA ILE A 140 27.98 1.26 4.53
C ILE A 140 29.36 1.41 3.88
N GLY A 141 30.42 1.48 4.67
CA GLY A 141 31.79 1.51 4.17
C GLY A 141 32.15 0.23 3.40
N ALA A 142 31.72 -0.93 3.89
CA ALA A 142 31.94 -2.21 3.23
C ALA A 142 31.29 -2.27 1.83
N LEU A 143 30.11 -1.65 1.65
CA LEU A 143 29.48 -1.52 0.32
C LEU A 143 30.33 -0.72 -0.67
N GLY A 144 31.10 0.27 -0.18
CA GLY A 144 32.09 1.03 -0.96
C GLY A 144 33.47 0.36 -1.09
N GLY A 145 33.63 -0.86 -0.57
CA GLY A 145 34.90 -1.58 -0.55
C GLY A 145 35.91 -1.00 0.45
N LEU A 146 35.44 -0.40 1.54
CA LEU A 146 36.25 0.06 2.66
C LEU A 146 36.33 -1.02 3.75
N THR A 147 37.48 -1.10 4.39
CA THR A 147 37.72 -1.91 5.59
C THR A 147 37.27 -1.17 6.84
N ALA A 148 36.97 -1.90 7.91
CA ALA A 148 36.63 -1.30 9.21
C ALA A 148 37.71 -0.31 9.72
N ALA A 149 38.99 -0.59 9.43
CA ALA A 149 40.09 0.30 9.79
C ALA A 149 40.08 1.63 9.00
N GLU A 150 39.75 1.59 7.70
CA GLU A 150 39.58 2.79 6.86
C GLU A 150 38.38 3.63 7.34
N VAL A 151 37.26 2.97 7.67
CA VAL A 151 36.07 3.62 8.24
C VAL A 151 36.39 4.27 9.59
N ALA A 152 37.02 3.54 10.50
CA ALA A 152 37.44 4.07 11.80
C ALA A 152 38.41 5.26 11.65
N ALA A 153 39.33 5.21 10.68
CA ALA A 153 40.23 6.31 10.39
C ALA A 153 39.51 7.57 9.92
N ARG A 154 38.46 7.41 9.13
CA ARG A 154 37.61 8.51 8.66
C ARG A 154 36.79 9.09 9.82
N LEU A 155 36.20 8.24 10.65
CA LEU A 155 35.37 8.63 11.80
C LEU A 155 36.12 9.44 12.85
N ARG A 156 37.45 9.27 13.00
CA ARG A 156 38.27 10.09 13.91
C ARG A 156 38.19 11.60 13.65
N ARG A 157 37.75 12.03 12.46
CA ARG A 157 37.57 13.45 12.11
C ARG A 157 36.28 14.05 12.66
N HIS A 158 35.37 13.20 13.15
CA HIS A 158 34.06 13.60 13.63
C HIS A 158 33.96 13.31 15.12
N ARG A 159 33.19 14.14 15.83
CA ARG A 159 32.89 13.89 17.24
C ARG A 159 31.97 12.68 17.32
N VAL A 160 32.50 11.55 17.78
CA VAL A 160 31.66 10.42 18.17
C VAL A 160 30.96 10.84 19.45
N LEU A 161 29.64 10.95 19.37
CA LEU A 161 28.79 11.16 20.52
C LEU A 161 28.73 9.80 21.21
N GLU A 162 29.50 9.65 22.28
CA GLU A 162 29.16 8.66 23.28
C GLU A 162 27.70 8.92 23.62
N GLY A 163 26.88 7.86 23.52
CA GLY A 163 25.50 7.96 23.90
C GLY A 163 25.49 8.64 25.25
N ALA A 164 24.84 9.80 25.36
CA ALA A 164 24.46 10.34 26.65
C ALA A 164 23.94 9.15 27.41
N ASP A 165 24.62 8.77 28.53
CA ASP A 165 24.34 7.57 29.31
C ASP A 165 22.88 7.25 29.09
N ALA A 166 22.60 6.29 28.20
CA ALA A 166 21.25 5.78 28.12
C ALA A 166 21.06 5.37 29.57
N PRO A 167 20.13 6.00 30.32
CA PRO A 167 20.02 5.74 31.74
C PRO A 167 20.01 4.23 31.81
N SER A 168 21.06 3.63 32.42
CA SER A 168 21.21 2.17 32.50
C SER A 168 19.82 1.69 32.77
N PRO A 169 19.16 0.97 31.82
CA PRO A 169 17.72 0.98 31.68
C PRO A 169 17.21 0.85 33.08
N ALA A 170 16.60 1.93 33.61
CA ALA A 170 15.97 1.83 34.91
C ALA A 170 15.13 0.57 34.74
N PRO A 171 15.40 -0.51 35.52
CA PRO A 171 14.97 -1.85 35.16
C PRO A 171 13.51 -1.71 34.81
N ALA A 172 13.17 -1.95 33.54
CA ALA A 172 11.87 -1.58 33.00
C ALA A 172 10.85 -2.03 34.05
N PRO A 173 10.06 -1.12 34.65
CA PRO A 173 9.09 -1.57 35.63
C PRO A 173 8.11 -2.44 34.86
N GLY A 174 8.27 -3.76 34.99
CA GLY A 174 7.43 -4.78 34.37
C GLY A 174 8.10 -5.60 33.24
N GLY A 175 8.65 -6.76 33.59
CA GLY A 175 8.42 -8.07 32.95
C GLY A 175 8.56 -8.35 31.43
N LEU A 176 8.64 -7.39 30.51
CA LEU A 176 8.61 -7.63 29.05
C LEU A 176 10.02 -7.49 28.42
N THR A 177 10.81 -8.57 28.44
CA THR A 177 12.16 -8.60 27.84
C THR A 177 12.12 -8.90 26.33
N PRO A 178 13.15 -8.55 25.54
CA PRO A 178 13.24 -8.90 24.12
C PRO A 178 13.15 -10.41 23.87
N GLN A 179 13.77 -11.22 24.74
CA GLN A 179 13.70 -12.68 24.70
C GLN A 179 12.25 -13.17 24.87
N ARG A 180 11.50 -12.59 25.82
CA ARG A 180 10.10 -12.93 26.05
C ARG A 180 9.21 -12.54 24.87
N ARG A 181 9.48 -11.40 24.21
CA ARG A 181 8.80 -11.00 22.97
C ARG A 181 9.06 -11.99 21.83
N ALA A 182 10.30 -12.45 21.68
CA ALA A 182 10.65 -13.46 20.68
C ALA A 182 9.96 -14.80 20.95
N GLN A 183 9.89 -15.23 22.22
CA GLN A 183 9.15 -16.43 22.63
C GLN A 183 7.65 -16.30 22.29
N ILE A 184 7.01 -15.19 22.67
CA ILE A 184 5.61 -14.93 22.35
C ILE A 184 5.37 -15.00 20.83
N ARG A 185 6.24 -14.39 20.02
CA ARG A 185 6.14 -14.39 18.55
C ARG A 185 6.27 -15.80 17.96
N ALA A 186 7.19 -16.61 18.48
CA ALA A 186 7.36 -18.00 18.04
C ALA A 186 6.13 -18.86 18.36
N LEU A 187 5.57 -18.73 19.56
CA LEU A 187 4.37 -19.45 19.98
C LEU A 187 3.13 -19.03 19.16
N LEU A 188 2.99 -17.73 18.87
CA LEU A 188 1.91 -17.19 18.05
C LEU A 188 2.00 -17.67 16.59
N ALA A 189 3.21 -17.72 16.02
CA ALA A 189 3.44 -18.28 14.69
C ALA A 189 3.07 -19.77 14.64
N GLU A 190 3.54 -20.55 15.62
CA GLU A 190 3.21 -21.97 15.73
C GLU A 190 1.70 -22.20 15.90
N TRP A 191 1.04 -21.41 16.76
CA TRP A 191 -0.41 -21.49 16.92
C TRP A 191 -1.15 -21.17 15.62
N GLY A 192 -0.70 -20.16 14.88
CA GLY A 192 -1.25 -19.79 13.58
C GLY A 192 -1.10 -20.89 12.54
N GLU A 193 0.05 -21.56 12.49
CA GLU A 193 0.27 -22.73 11.62
C GLU A 193 -0.68 -23.89 11.98
N LEU A 194 -0.88 -24.16 13.27
CA LEU A 194 -1.77 -25.22 13.74
C LEU A 194 -3.25 -24.92 13.45
N CYS A 195 -3.64 -23.65 13.46
CA CYS A 195 -5.02 -23.23 13.22
C CYS A 195 -5.32 -22.87 11.75
N GLY A 196 -4.29 -22.69 10.93
CA GLY A 196 -4.42 -22.27 9.53
C GLY A 196 -4.79 -20.79 9.33
N GLU A 197 -4.65 -19.96 10.38
CA GLU A 197 -4.93 -18.52 10.35
C GLU A 197 -3.82 -17.75 11.08
N PRO A 198 -3.33 -16.61 10.53
CA PRO A 198 -2.27 -15.84 11.17
C PRO A 198 -2.78 -15.15 12.44
N VAL A 199 -2.03 -15.28 13.53
CA VAL A 199 -2.31 -14.62 14.81
C VAL A 199 -1.09 -13.79 15.22
N PRO A 200 -0.94 -12.54 14.75
CA PRO A 200 0.32 -11.81 14.86
C PRO A 200 0.63 -11.30 16.28
N THR A 201 -0.37 -11.19 17.16
CA THR A 201 -0.22 -10.61 18.51
C THR A 201 -1.07 -11.34 19.55
N LEU A 202 -0.72 -11.15 20.84
CA LEU A 202 -1.57 -11.62 21.94
C LEU A 202 -2.96 -10.96 21.95
N PHE A 203 -3.09 -9.73 21.43
CA PHE A 203 -4.39 -9.07 21.24
C PHE A 203 -5.21 -9.79 20.17
N ALA A 204 -4.59 -10.12 19.02
CA ALA A 204 -5.23 -10.87 17.95
C ALA A 204 -5.69 -12.26 18.42
N LEU A 205 -4.91 -12.92 19.28
CA LEU A 205 -5.29 -14.20 19.90
C LEU A 205 -6.59 -14.10 20.72
N LEU A 206 -6.84 -12.94 21.34
CA LEU A 206 -8.06 -12.63 22.08
C LEU A 206 -9.19 -12.07 21.21
N GLY A 207 -8.95 -11.86 19.91
CA GLY A 207 -9.87 -11.19 19.01
C GLY A 207 -10.05 -9.71 19.34
N LEU A 208 -8.93 -9.04 19.70
CA LEU A 208 -8.84 -7.63 20.05
C LEU A 208 -7.75 -6.93 19.22
N GLY A 209 -7.85 -5.61 19.12
CA GLY A 209 -6.81 -4.76 18.53
C GLY A 209 -5.85 -4.21 19.59
N ILE A 210 -4.72 -3.65 19.16
CA ILE A 210 -3.76 -2.98 20.05
C ILE A 210 -4.34 -1.74 20.75
N THR A 211 -5.40 -1.14 20.19
CA THR A 211 -6.14 -0.01 20.78
C THR A 211 -6.92 -0.41 22.03
N ASP A 212 -7.25 -1.69 22.18
CA ASP A 212 -7.95 -2.25 23.33
C ASP A 212 -7.02 -2.48 24.55
N ALA A 213 -5.73 -2.13 24.45
CA ALA A 213 -4.73 -2.34 25.51
C ALA A 213 -5.11 -1.75 26.88
N HIS A 214 -5.95 -0.71 26.89
CA HIS A 214 -6.40 -0.02 28.09
C HIS A 214 -7.65 -0.65 28.73
N ASP A 215 -8.38 -1.52 28.02
CA ASP A 215 -9.60 -2.17 28.51
C ASP A 215 -9.26 -3.47 29.27
N VAL A 216 -8.76 -3.29 30.49
CA VAL A 216 -8.32 -4.40 31.35
C VAL A 216 -9.46 -5.38 31.69
N VAL A 217 -10.72 -4.92 31.67
CA VAL A 217 -11.88 -5.77 31.93
C VAL A 217 -12.13 -6.69 30.73
N GLU A 218 -12.22 -6.13 29.52
CA GLU A 218 -12.38 -6.92 28.30
C GLU A 218 -11.20 -7.89 28.10
N LEU A 219 -9.97 -7.45 28.39
CA LEU A 219 -8.79 -8.32 28.32
C LEU A 219 -8.88 -9.53 29.25
N ARG A 220 -9.40 -9.35 30.47
CA ARG A 220 -9.62 -10.45 31.43
C ARG A 220 -10.72 -11.39 30.97
N ASP A 221 -11.86 -10.86 30.54
CA ASP A 221 -13.00 -11.65 30.08
C ASP A 221 -12.62 -12.52 28.86
N ARG A 222 -11.87 -11.95 27.92
CA ARG A 222 -11.36 -12.69 26.75
C ARG A 222 -10.31 -13.73 27.14
N ALA A 223 -9.42 -13.41 28.08
CA ALA A 223 -8.44 -14.37 28.57
C ALA A 223 -9.10 -15.56 29.28
N GLU A 224 -10.17 -15.34 30.04
CA GLU A 224 -10.94 -16.41 30.68
C GLU A 224 -11.68 -17.28 29.65
N LEU A 225 -12.21 -16.68 28.59
CA LEU A 225 -12.81 -17.43 27.48
C LEU A 225 -11.77 -18.30 26.75
N LEU A 226 -10.59 -17.75 26.47
CA LEU A 226 -9.48 -18.49 25.86
C LEU A 226 -9.06 -19.68 26.73
N HIS A 227 -8.95 -19.47 28.04
CA HIS A 227 -8.60 -20.52 29.01
C HIS A 227 -9.65 -21.62 29.09
N ARG A 228 -10.96 -21.28 29.04
CA ARG A 228 -12.04 -22.28 28.96
C ARG A 228 -11.93 -23.12 27.69
N ARG A 229 -11.73 -22.47 26.54
CA ARG A 229 -11.55 -23.14 25.24
C ARG A 229 -10.34 -24.08 25.26
N ALA A 230 -9.22 -23.66 25.83
CA ALA A 230 -8.02 -24.50 25.96
C ALA A 230 -8.28 -25.79 26.76
N ARG A 231 -9.13 -25.73 27.80
CA ARG A 231 -9.51 -26.90 28.61
C ARG A 231 -10.40 -27.89 27.86
N GLU A 232 -11.23 -27.40 26.95
CA GLU A 232 -12.12 -28.20 26.11
C GLU A 232 -11.36 -28.87 24.95
N MET A 233 -10.14 -28.42 24.63
CA MET A 233 -9.32 -29.04 23.59
C MET A 233 -8.75 -30.40 24.02
N PRO A 234 -8.70 -31.38 23.10
CA PRO A 234 -8.00 -32.64 23.32
C PRO A 234 -6.53 -32.42 23.70
N PRO A 235 -5.93 -33.31 24.52
CA PRO A 235 -4.51 -33.24 24.81
C PRO A 235 -3.69 -33.39 23.52
N GLY A 236 -2.79 -32.45 23.26
CA GLY A 236 -1.99 -32.40 22.03
C GLY A 236 -1.19 -31.10 21.92
N ARG A 237 -0.43 -30.95 20.82
CA ARG A 237 0.47 -29.80 20.63
C ARG A 237 -0.26 -28.46 20.62
N GLY A 238 -1.41 -28.37 19.93
CA GLY A 238 -2.21 -27.14 19.91
C GLY A 238 -2.64 -26.68 21.30
N ARG A 239 -3.12 -27.60 22.14
CA ARG A 239 -3.48 -27.26 23.53
C ARG A 239 -2.27 -26.79 24.34
N ALA A 240 -1.12 -27.46 24.21
CA ALA A 240 0.09 -27.07 24.93
C ALA A 240 0.57 -25.66 24.55
N VAL A 241 0.56 -25.32 23.26
CA VAL A 241 0.91 -23.98 22.76
C VAL A 241 -0.09 -22.94 23.27
N LEU A 242 -1.39 -23.25 23.25
CA LEU A 242 -2.43 -22.35 23.75
C LEU A 242 -2.35 -22.12 25.26
N ASP A 243 -2.01 -23.14 26.05
CA ASP A 243 -1.79 -23.02 27.49
C ASP A 243 -0.58 -22.10 27.79
N GLU A 244 0.53 -22.23 27.05
CA GLU A 244 1.71 -21.37 27.17
C GLU A 244 1.42 -19.92 26.74
N LEU A 245 0.70 -19.73 25.64
CA LEU A 245 0.20 -18.43 25.22
C LEU A 245 -0.74 -17.82 26.27
N GLY A 246 -1.59 -18.63 26.92
CA GLY A 246 -2.47 -18.20 28.00
C GLY A 246 -1.71 -17.69 29.24
N VAL A 247 -0.50 -18.22 29.51
CA VAL A 247 0.40 -17.67 30.54
C VAL A 247 0.88 -16.28 30.14
N HIS A 248 1.33 -16.10 28.90
CA HIS A 248 1.77 -14.79 28.41
C HIS A 248 0.63 -13.77 28.36
N VAL A 249 -0.57 -14.14 27.91
CA VAL A 249 -1.76 -13.27 27.95
C VAL A 249 -2.00 -12.76 29.37
N ARG A 250 -2.00 -13.66 30.36
CA ARG A 250 -2.25 -13.28 31.74
C ARG A 250 -1.15 -12.34 32.26
N GLU A 251 0.10 -12.74 32.09
CA GLU A 251 1.23 -12.01 32.66
C GLU A 251 1.59 -10.70 31.94
N VAL A 252 1.22 -10.54 30.66
CA VAL A 252 1.52 -9.35 29.86
C VAL A 252 0.30 -8.43 29.73
N LEU A 253 -0.90 -8.98 29.53
CA LEU A 253 -2.10 -8.18 29.22
C LEU A 253 -3.02 -7.97 30.43
N THR A 254 -3.17 -8.93 31.35
CA THR A 254 -4.23 -8.86 32.38
C THR A 254 -3.78 -8.40 33.77
N VAL A 255 -2.47 -8.38 34.02
CA VAL A 255 -1.86 -7.97 35.30
C VAL A 255 -1.87 -6.44 35.51
N GLY A 256 -2.01 -5.64 34.45
CA GLY A 256 -2.21 -4.18 34.53
C GLY A 256 -1.76 -3.41 33.27
N GLY A 257 -2.38 -2.24 33.05
CA GLY A 257 -2.24 -1.41 31.83
C GLY A 257 -0.81 -1.12 31.36
N PRO A 258 0.16 -0.73 32.22
CA PRO A 258 1.49 -0.32 31.75
C PRO A 258 2.26 -1.37 30.95
N LEU A 259 2.04 -2.66 31.23
CA LEU A 259 2.71 -3.75 30.53
C LEU A 259 2.00 -4.11 29.22
N ALA A 260 0.67 -4.01 29.19
CA ALA A 260 -0.12 -4.10 27.97
C ALA A 260 0.23 -2.95 27.01
N ASP A 261 0.38 -1.73 27.53
CA ASP A 261 0.81 -0.55 26.77
C ASP A 261 2.25 -0.69 26.26
N ALA A 262 3.15 -1.26 27.07
CA ALA A 262 4.51 -1.55 26.64
C ALA A 262 4.54 -2.62 25.54
N TYR A 263 3.68 -3.64 25.61
CA TYR A 263 3.56 -4.65 24.57
C TYR A 263 2.93 -4.09 23.29
N ALA A 264 1.87 -3.29 23.39
CA ALA A 264 1.25 -2.61 22.24
C ALA A 264 2.24 -1.67 21.53
N ARG A 265 3.04 -0.89 22.29
CA ARG A 265 4.11 -0.07 21.72
C ARG A 265 5.17 -0.91 21.00
N ALA A 266 5.58 -2.04 21.59
CA ALA A 266 6.55 -2.92 20.95
C ALA A 266 6.02 -3.52 19.63
N VAL A 267 4.74 -3.88 19.56
CA VAL A 267 4.09 -4.32 18.31
C VAL A 267 4.12 -3.21 17.26
N VAL A 268 3.80 -1.98 17.65
CA VAL A 268 3.87 -0.81 16.76
C VAL A 268 5.28 -0.57 16.23
N GLU A 269 6.29 -0.66 17.10
CA GLU A 269 7.70 -0.53 16.73
C GLU A 269 8.12 -1.63 15.73
N ASP A 270 7.85 -2.89 16.05
CA ASP A 270 8.17 -4.06 15.21
C ASP A 270 7.52 -3.93 13.80
N ALA A 271 6.23 -3.58 13.75
CA ALA A 271 5.50 -3.40 12.50
C ALA A 271 6.02 -2.19 11.69
N THR A 272 6.36 -1.09 12.37
CA THR A 272 6.95 0.08 11.72
C THR A 272 8.29 -0.26 11.08
N GLU A 273 9.15 -1.01 11.78
CA GLU A 273 10.43 -1.47 11.23
C GLU A 273 10.24 -2.36 9.99
N ALA A 274 9.24 -3.24 10.00
CA ALA A 274 8.92 -4.11 8.86
C ALA A 274 8.38 -3.35 7.64
N LEU A 275 7.56 -2.32 7.85
CA LEU A 275 6.96 -1.50 6.80
C LEU A 275 7.96 -0.48 6.21
N ARG A 276 8.90 0.00 7.02
CA ARG A 276 9.88 1.06 6.67
C ARG A 276 10.61 0.86 5.33
N PRO A 277 11.21 -0.31 5.00
CA PRO A 277 11.89 -0.50 3.71
C PRO A 277 10.90 -0.55 2.53
N LYS A 278 9.69 -1.07 2.73
CA LYS A 278 8.67 -1.18 1.68
C LYS A 278 8.07 0.19 1.33
N VAL A 279 7.77 1.01 2.34
CA VAL A 279 7.33 2.41 2.16
C VAL A 279 8.41 3.23 1.46
N ARG A 280 9.68 3.07 1.86
CA ARG A 280 10.81 3.73 1.19
C ARG A 280 10.87 3.37 -0.30
N ALA A 281 10.67 2.10 -0.64
CA ALA A 281 10.67 1.66 -2.04
C ALA A 281 9.49 2.25 -2.82
N ALA A 282 8.28 2.25 -2.25
CA ALA A 282 7.09 2.83 -2.89
C ALA A 282 7.26 4.34 -3.17
N ILE A 283 7.83 5.08 -2.21
CA ILE A 283 8.05 6.52 -2.35
C ILE A 283 9.21 6.83 -3.29
N LEU A 284 10.26 6.01 -3.33
CA LEU A 284 11.37 6.19 -4.27
C LEU A 284 10.90 6.12 -5.74
N ILE A 285 9.83 5.38 -6.02
CA ILE A 285 9.31 5.16 -7.38
C ILE A 285 8.32 6.27 -7.78
N GLU A 286 7.44 6.69 -6.87
CA GLU A 286 6.29 7.57 -7.20
C GLU A 286 6.27 8.91 -6.43
N ASP A 287 7.30 9.20 -5.62
CA ASP A 287 7.41 10.34 -4.67
C ASP A 287 6.24 10.45 -3.66
N ARG A 288 5.30 9.50 -3.66
CA ARG A 288 4.06 9.47 -2.86
C ARG A 288 3.58 8.03 -2.68
N LEU A 289 2.81 7.78 -1.61
CA LEU A 289 2.08 6.52 -1.46
C LEU A 289 0.75 6.63 -2.23
N LEU A 290 0.64 5.92 -3.36
CA LEU A 290 -0.58 5.87 -4.17
C LEU A 290 -1.62 4.93 -3.56
N GLY A 291 -2.90 5.09 -3.93
CA GLY A 291 -4.02 4.33 -3.36
C GLY A 291 -3.81 2.80 -3.29
N PRO A 292 -3.41 2.13 -4.38
CA PRO A 292 -3.16 0.69 -4.37
C PRO A 292 -2.00 0.27 -3.45
N ASP A 293 -0.89 1.01 -3.46
CA ASP A 293 0.27 0.71 -2.61
C ASP A 293 -0.03 1.02 -1.14
N HIS A 294 -0.78 2.08 -0.88
CA HIS A 294 -1.26 2.44 0.45
C HIS A 294 -2.21 1.39 1.02
N GLU A 295 -3.15 0.88 0.24
CA GLU A 295 -4.05 -0.20 0.65
C GLU A 295 -3.29 -1.51 0.91
N TYR A 296 -2.35 -1.86 0.02
CA TYR A 296 -1.51 -3.05 0.20
C TYR A 296 -0.65 -2.95 1.46
N LEU A 297 0.06 -1.83 1.66
CA LEU A 297 0.93 -1.63 2.82
C LEU A 297 0.14 -1.49 4.13
N ALA A 298 -1.10 -1.00 4.07
CA ALA A 298 -1.99 -0.99 5.24
C ALA A 298 -2.39 -2.42 5.61
N GLY A 299 -2.69 -3.27 4.62
CA GLY A 299 -2.92 -4.70 4.84
C GLY A 299 -1.71 -5.41 5.43
N GLU A 300 -0.49 -5.10 4.96
CA GLU A 300 0.75 -5.63 5.55
C GLU A 300 0.93 -5.17 7.01
N GLY A 301 0.51 -3.95 7.33
CA GLY A 301 0.46 -3.48 8.72
C GLY A 301 -0.49 -4.30 9.60
N GLU A 302 -1.65 -4.66 9.06
CA GLU A 302 -2.62 -5.54 9.73
C GLU A 302 -2.07 -6.97 9.92
N GLU A 303 -1.36 -7.50 8.92
CA GLU A 303 -0.65 -8.79 9.03
C GLU A 303 0.44 -8.76 10.12
N HIS A 304 1.01 -7.59 10.39
CA HIS A 304 1.92 -7.37 11.52
C HIS A 304 1.22 -7.04 12.85
N GLY A 305 -0.12 -7.07 12.88
CA GLY A 305 -0.93 -6.96 14.09
C GLY A 305 -1.36 -5.54 14.47
N LEU A 306 -1.23 -4.58 13.55
CA LEU A 306 -1.78 -3.25 13.71
C LEU A 306 -3.28 -3.23 13.39
N ASP A 307 -4.03 -2.31 14.01
CA ASP A 307 -5.34 -1.94 13.48
C ASP A 307 -5.19 -1.01 12.26
N ARG A 308 -6.20 -1.00 11.38
CA ARG A 308 -6.19 -0.23 10.13
C ARG A 308 -5.86 1.25 10.32
N ALA A 309 -6.43 1.88 11.33
CA ALA A 309 -6.21 3.30 11.59
C ALA A 309 -4.77 3.57 12.05
N THR A 310 -4.21 2.71 12.88
CA THR A 310 -2.81 2.77 13.29
C THR A 310 -1.85 2.50 12.13
N ALA A 311 -2.15 1.52 11.27
CA ALA A 311 -1.37 1.23 10.07
C ALA A 311 -1.33 2.44 9.13
N GLU A 312 -2.49 3.03 8.80
CA GLU A 312 -2.57 4.23 7.96
C GLU A 312 -1.80 5.43 8.55
N ARG A 313 -1.90 5.64 9.87
CA ARG A 313 -1.14 6.68 10.56
C ARG A 313 0.37 6.46 10.42
N ILE A 314 0.86 5.24 10.65
CA ILE A 314 2.28 4.89 10.51
C ILE A 314 2.76 5.05 9.07
N LEU A 315 1.94 4.66 8.08
CA LEU A 315 2.27 4.85 6.67
C LEU A 315 2.35 6.33 6.31
N ALA A 316 1.48 7.18 6.85
CA ALA A 316 1.54 8.63 6.65
C ALA A 316 2.79 9.24 7.31
N GLU A 317 3.14 8.81 8.52
CA GLU A 317 4.36 9.24 9.23
C GLU A 317 5.63 8.82 8.48
N LEU A 318 5.73 7.54 8.07
CA LEU A 318 6.84 7.03 7.26
C LEU A 318 6.90 7.73 5.89
N ALA A 319 5.75 8.03 5.28
CA ALA A 319 5.76 8.73 4.01
C ALA A 319 6.30 10.16 4.13
N ALA A 320 5.89 10.87 5.18
CA ALA A 320 6.42 12.18 5.51
C ALA A 320 7.93 12.14 5.85
N GLU A 321 8.40 11.08 6.55
CA GLU A 321 9.83 10.87 6.84
C GLU A 321 10.68 10.84 5.55
N TYR A 322 10.15 10.27 4.47
CA TYR A 322 10.83 10.18 3.18
C TYR A 322 10.52 11.35 2.22
N GLY A 323 9.86 12.42 2.70
CA GLY A 323 9.53 13.60 1.90
C GLY A 323 8.34 13.40 0.94
N GLY A 324 7.64 12.28 1.03
CA GLY A 324 6.42 11.98 0.28
C GLY A 324 5.15 12.24 1.09
N GLY A 325 3.98 12.01 0.47
CA GLY A 325 2.69 12.07 1.16
C GLY A 325 1.72 11.01 0.66
N VAL A 326 0.63 10.79 1.38
CA VAL A 326 -0.41 9.80 1.03
C VAL A 326 -1.45 10.45 0.09
N GLY A 327 -1.78 9.79 -1.02
CA GLY A 327 -2.92 10.12 -1.87
C GLY A 327 -2.68 11.08 -3.06
N HIS A 328 -3.77 11.36 -3.79
CA HIS A 328 -3.80 12.11 -5.06
C HIS A 328 -3.89 13.64 -4.91
N ALA A 329 -4.00 14.17 -3.69
CA ALA A 329 -4.22 15.59 -3.44
C ALA A 329 -2.90 16.37 -3.31
N PRO A 330 -2.75 17.57 -3.90
CA PRO A 330 -1.64 18.46 -3.53
C PRO A 330 -1.73 18.78 -2.02
N PRO A 331 -0.62 19.01 -1.32
CA PRO A 331 -0.66 19.34 0.11
C PRO A 331 -1.50 20.61 0.28
N GLY A 332 -2.66 20.49 0.93
CA GLY A 332 -3.42 21.63 1.38
C GLY A 332 -2.61 22.37 2.45
N PRO A 333 -2.63 23.71 2.49
CA PRO A 333 -1.90 24.45 3.52
C PRO A 333 -2.45 24.07 4.90
N ALA A 334 -1.57 23.54 5.75
CA ALA A 334 -1.86 23.26 7.14
C ALA A 334 -2.39 24.54 7.81
N SER A 335 -3.63 24.47 8.28
CA SER A 335 -4.20 25.51 9.13
C SER A 335 -3.67 25.30 10.55
N SER A 336 -2.84 26.23 11.02
CA SER A 336 -2.63 26.47 12.45
C SER A 336 -2.72 27.98 12.71
N PRO A 337 -3.28 28.42 13.86
CA PRO A 337 -3.70 29.80 14.02
C PRO A 337 -2.52 30.73 14.34
N GLY A 338 -2.41 31.79 13.54
CA GLY A 338 -2.05 33.15 13.97
C GLY A 338 -0.78 33.37 14.80
N THR A 339 0.29 33.82 14.13
CA THR A 339 0.90 35.12 14.44
C THR A 339 1.78 35.56 13.26
N ALA A 340 1.43 36.70 12.69
CA ALA A 340 1.99 37.23 11.45
C ALA A 340 3.46 37.67 11.62
N ARG A 341 4.32 37.25 10.67
CA ARG A 341 5.61 37.87 10.39
C ARG A 341 5.72 38.11 8.87
N PRO A 342 6.31 39.22 8.40
CA PRO A 342 6.28 39.58 6.98
C PRO A 342 7.10 38.61 6.12
N ALA A 343 6.58 38.28 4.95
CA ALA A 343 7.18 37.37 3.98
C ALA A 343 8.41 37.98 3.26
N PRO A 344 9.45 37.19 2.93
CA PRO A 344 10.48 37.58 1.97
C PRO A 344 10.00 37.33 0.52
N PRO A 345 10.65 37.92 -0.51
CA PRO A 345 10.15 37.89 -1.90
C PRO A 345 10.24 36.48 -2.53
N PRO A 346 9.42 36.19 -3.56
CA PRO A 346 9.35 34.85 -4.15
C PRO A 346 10.58 34.56 -5.02
N THR A 347 11.31 33.48 -4.69
CA THR A 347 12.30 32.86 -5.57
C THR A 347 11.59 31.87 -6.51
N THR A 348 11.03 32.35 -7.61
CA THR A 348 10.36 31.53 -8.66
C THR A 348 11.31 30.92 -9.69
N GLY A 349 12.62 30.83 -9.40
CA GLY A 349 13.63 30.34 -10.36
C GLY A 349 13.98 28.86 -10.26
N SER A 350 13.81 28.21 -9.11
CA SER A 350 14.58 26.97 -8.83
C SER A 350 14.00 25.67 -9.40
N ARG A 351 12.81 25.67 -10.01
CA ARG A 351 12.10 24.43 -10.45
C ARG A 351 11.21 24.62 -11.69
N ALA A 352 11.53 25.59 -12.54
CA ALA A 352 10.71 25.88 -13.73
C ALA A 352 10.63 24.69 -14.72
N TRP A 353 11.63 23.80 -14.73
CA TRP A 353 11.70 22.60 -15.56
C TRP A 353 10.77 21.45 -15.11
N GLU A 354 10.28 21.44 -13.85
CA GLU A 354 9.50 20.31 -13.31
C GLU A 354 8.13 20.16 -14.00
N ALA A 355 7.45 21.28 -14.24
CA ALA A 355 6.15 21.30 -14.90
C ALA A 355 6.19 20.75 -16.34
N PRO A 356 7.09 21.21 -17.24
CA PRO A 356 7.20 20.64 -18.58
C PRO A 356 7.68 19.18 -18.56
N LEU A 357 8.57 18.77 -17.65
CA LEU A 357 8.99 17.37 -17.55
C LEU A 357 7.85 16.44 -17.13
N LYS A 358 7.02 16.87 -16.17
CA LYS A 358 5.81 16.13 -15.76
C LYS A 358 4.81 16.03 -16.91
N ALA A 359 4.63 17.12 -17.67
CA ALA A 359 3.79 17.13 -18.85
C ALA A 359 4.33 16.18 -19.95
N ALA A 360 5.65 16.09 -20.13
CA ALA A 360 6.30 15.17 -21.06
C ALA A 360 6.03 13.70 -20.70
N ARG A 361 6.18 13.33 -19.42
CA ARG A 361 5.86 11.97 -18.92
C ARG A 361 4.38 11.63 -19.09
N ALA A 362 3.49 12.60 -18.87
CA ALA A 362 2.06 12.43 -19.11
C ALA A 362 1.71 12.26 -20.59
N ALA A 363 2.42 12.95 -21.50
CA ALA A 363 2.25 12.78 -22.94
C ALA A 363 2.68 11.38 -23.41
N LEU A 364 3.79 10.83 -22.91
CA LEU A 364 4.20 9.44 -23.19
C LEU A 364 3.14 8.42 -22.76
N ARG A 365 2.57 8.56 -21.55
CA ARG A 365 1.49 7.67 -21.08
C ARG A 365 0.23 7.73 -21.94
N ARG A 366 -0.04 8.86 -22.59
CA ARG A 366 -1.15 9.04 -23.54
C ARG A 366 -0.80 8.59 -24.97
N GLY A 367 0.38 7.99 -25.18
CA GLY A 367 0.84 7.59 -26.51
C GLY A 367 1.15 8.77 -27.42
N ARG A 368 1.58 9.91 -26.86
CA ARG A 368 1.91 11.15 -27.59
C ARG A 368 3.41 11.49 -27.52
N PRO A 369 4.28 10.69 -28.16
CA PRO A 369 5.73 10.86 -28.08
C PRO A 369 6.27 12.16 -28.72
N ALA A 370 5.62 12.74 -29.73
CA ALA A 370 6.08 14.00 -30.33
C ALA A 370 5.85 15.20 -29.37
N GLU A 371 4.69 15.24 -28.72
CA GLU A 371 4.39 16.19 -27.64
C GLU A 371 5.35 16.01 -26.46
N ALA A 372 5.65 14.77 -26.08
CA ALA A 372 6.61 14.46 -25.03
C ALA A 372 8.02 14.96 -25.35
N ALA A 373 8.52 14.74 -26.57
CA ALA A 373 9.84 15.20 -26.99
C ALA A 373 9.95 16.73 -26.95
N ARG A 374 8.90 17.46 -27.35
CA ARG A 374 8.86 18.94 -27.26
C ARG A 374 8.89 19.42 -25.81
N LEU A 375 8.09 18.81 -24.94
CA LEU A 375 8.02 19.16 -23.52
C LEU A 375 9.31 18.81 -22.77
N ALA A 376 9.98 17.72 -23.14
CA ALA A 376 11.30 17.38 -22.61
C ALA A 376 12.38 18.39 -23.05
N ALA A 377 12.32 18.88 -24.30
CA ALA A 377 13.21 19.95 -24.77
C ALA A 377 12.96 21.28 -24.04
N GLU A 378 11.69 21.61 -23.77
CA GLU A 378 11.31 22.77 -22.96
C GLU A 378 11.81 22.65 -21.51
N ALA A 379 11.69 21.47 -20.90
CA ALA A 379 12.25 21.19 -19.58
C ALA A 379 13.79 21.33 -19.58
N GLY A 380 14.47 20.84 -20.62
CA GLY A 380 15.92 20.99 -20.75
C GLY A 380 16.39 22.43 -20.95
N ALA A 381 15.58 23.28 -21.57
CA ALA A 381 15.88 24.72 -21.70
C ALA A 381 15.69 25.49 -20.39
N LEU A 382 14.90 24.95 -19.45
CA LEU A 382 14.60 25.51 -18.14
C LEU A 382 15.40 24.83 -17.00
N ASP A 383 16.17 23.80 -17.31
CA ASP A 383 16.97 23.04 -16.35
C ASP A 383 18.14 23.91 -15.87
N ASP A 384 18.25 24.07 -14.56
CA ASP A 384 19.30 24.82 -13.86
C ASP A 384 20.53 23.94 -13.53
N GLY A 385 20.59 22.72 -14.09
CA GLY A 385 21.66 21.74 -13.91
C GLY A 385 21.33 20.65 -12.89
N THR A 386 20.12 20.67 -12.33
CA THR A 386 19.68 19.71 -11.30
C THR A 386 18.91 18.52 -11.89
N ALA A 387 18.36 18.63 -13.10
CA ALA A 387 17.46 17.63 -13.68
C ALA A 387 17.99 16.93 -14.94
N GLY A 388 19.20 17.27 -15.39
CA GLY A 388 19.70 16.91 -16.71
C GLY A 388 19.67 15.40 -17.02
N ALA A 389 19.86 14.53 -16.03
CA ALA A 389 19.72 13.09 -16.22
C ALA A 389 18.26 12.68 -16.50
N GLN A 390 17.30 13.22 -15.75
CA GLN A 390 15.88 12.89 -15.89
C GLN A 390 15.28 13.42 -17.19
N VAL A 391 15.66 14.64 -17.59
CA VAL A 391 15.24 15.23 -18.86
C VAL A 391 15.77 14.40 -20.03
N ARG A 392 17.04 14.00 -19.99
CA ARG A 392 17.64 13.11 -21.01
C ARG A 392 16.90 11.78 -21.10
N THR A 393 16.64 11.11 -19.97
CA THR A 393 15.92 9.83 -19.99
C THR A 393 14.54 9.93 -20.65
N VAL A 394 13.75 10.96 -20.32
CA VAL A 394 12.42 11.15 -20.93
C VAL A 394 12.53 11.52 -22.41
N ALA A 395 13.53 12.32 -22.79
CA ALA A 395 13.80 12.67 -24.18
C ALA A 395 14.24 11.45 -25.02
N ASP A 396 15.09 10.60 -24.46
CA ASP A 396 15.59 9.38 -25.11
C ASP A 396 14.46 8.37 -25.31
N GLU A 397 13.58 8.20 -24.32
CA GLU A 397 12.40 7.34 -24.44
C GLU A 397 11.43 7.87 -25.50
N ALA A 398 11.16 9.18 -25.51
CA ALA A 398 10.32 9.79 -26.55
C ALA A 398 10.93 9.62 -27.95
N ARG A 399 12.25 9.76 -28.09
CA ARG A 399 12.97 9.54 -29.35
C ARG A 399 12.85 8.08 -29.80
N ARG A 400 13.07 7.13 -28.89
CA ARG A 400 12.94 5.69 -29.17
C ARG A 400 11.55 5.34 -29.70
N VAL A 401 10.50 5.85 -29.06
CA VAL A 401 9.11 5.60 -29.51
C VAL A 401 8.85 6.22 -30.89
N LEU A 402 9.43 7.40 -31.19
CA LEU A 402 9.33 8.01 -32.53
C LEU A 402 10.06 7.18 -33.60
N ASP A 403 11.23 6.63 -33.28
CA ASP A 403 11.99 5.79 -34.20
C ASP A 403 11.27 4.44 -34.46
N GLU A 404 10.69 3.84 -33.42
CA GLU A 404 9.79 2.67 -33.54
C GLU A 404 8.57 3.00 -34.42
N ALA A 405 7.95 4.16 -34.22
CA ALA A 405 6.82 4.61 -35.04
C ALA A 405 7.21 4.79 -36.52
N ALA A 406 8.40 5.34 -36.79
CA ALA A 406 8.92 5.47 -38.16
C ALA A 406 9.16 4.11 -38.84
N ALA A 407 9.55 3.08 -38.08
CA ALA A 407 9.65 1.71 -38.59
C ALA A 407 8.28 1.11 -38.92
N LEU A 408 7.31 1.26 -38.02
CA LEU A 408 5.93 0.80 -38.25
C LEU A 408 5.28 1.50 -39.44
N TRP A 409 5.54 2.79 -39.65
CA TRP A 409 5.06 3.51 -40.84
C TRP A 409 5.62 2.96 -42.15
N ARG A 410 6.87 2.46 -42.16
CA ARG A 410 7.45 1.77 -43.32
C ARG A 410 6.78 0.42 -43.56
N GLU A 411 6.43 -0.31 -42.50
CA GLU A 411 5.67 -1.57 -42.59
C GLU A 411 4.25 -1.33 -43.15
N VAL A 412 3.55 -0.30 -42.66
CA VAL A 412 2.24 0.12 -43.21
C VAL A 412 2.35 0.46 -44.70
N ALA A 413 3.40 1.18 -45.10
CA ALA A 413 3.63 1.50 -46.50
C ALA A 413 3.80 0.25 -47.37
N GLY A 414 4.57 -0.73 -46.89
CA GLY A 414 4.78 -2.02 -47.56
C GLY A 414 3.49 -2.83 -47.68
N ALA A 415 2.76 -3.00 -46.58
CA ALA A 415 1.50 -3.73 -46.56
C ALA A 415 0.44 -3.09 -47.48
N ARG A 416 0.35 -1.75 -47.50
CA ARG A 416 -0.54 -1.03 -48.42
C ARG A 416 -0.14 -1.22 -49.88
N ALA A 417 1.15 -1.17 -50.19
CA ALA A 417 1.65 -1.41 -51.55
C ALA A 417 1.39 -2.85 -52.04
N ALA A 418 1.40 -3.82 -51.11
CA ALA A 418 1.09 -5.23 -51.38
C ALA A 418 -0.43 -5.54 -51.40
N GLY A 419 -1.29 -4.59 -51.02
CA GLY A 419 -2.74 -4.81 -50.89
C GLY A 419 -3.17 -5.58 -49.63
N GLU A 420 -2.26 -5.77 -48.67
CA GLU A 420 -2.46 -6.51 -47.42
C GLU A 420 -3.08 -5.61 -46.34
N TYR A 421 -4.31 -5.14 -46.57
CA TYR A 421 -4.95 -4.15 -45.69
C TYR A 421 -5.33 -4.67 -44.29
N ALA A 422 -5.36 -5.98 -44.08
CA ALA A 422 -5.53 -6.58 -42.75
C ALA A 422 -4.27 -6.36 -41.88
N ASP A 423 -3.08 -6.59 -42.45
CA ASP A 423 -1.81 -6.33 -41.78
C ASP A 423 -1.56 -4.84 -41.59
N ALA A 424 -1.86 -4.01 -42.60
CA ALA A 424 -1.82 -2.56 -42.45
C ALA A 424 -2.70 -2.08 -41.27
N ALA A 425 -3.91 -2.59 -41.11
CA ALA A 425 -4.79 -2.21 -40.00
C ALA A 425 -4.27 -2.65 -38.62
N ARG A 426 -3.66 -3.85 -38.53
CA ARG A 426 -3.02 -4.33 -37.30
C ARG A 426 -1.88 -3.40 -36.87
N VAL A 427 -1.03 -3.01 -37.80
CA VAL A 427 0.12 -2.13 -37.56
C VAL A 427 -0.34 -0.69 -37.26
N LEU A 428 -1.36 -0.19 -37.96
CA LEU A 428 -1.98 1.12 -37.68
C LEU A 428 -2.63 1.17 -36.30
N ALA A 429 -3.26 0.10 -35.83
CA ALA A 429 -3.80 0.03 -34.47
C ALA A 429 -2.69 0.05 -33.40
N GLN A 430 -1.51 -0.49 -33.71
CA GLN A 430 -0.33 -0.37 -32.85
C GLN A 430 0.21 1.07 -32.82
N LEU A 431 0.31 1.74 -33.96
CA LEU A 431 0.66 3.16 -34.05
C LEU A 431 -0.32 4.05 -33.27
N GLN A 432 -1.63 3.82 -33.41
CA GLN A 432 -2.67 4.58 -32.71
C GLN A 432 -2.57 4.47 -31.18
N ARG A 433 -2.17 3.32 -30.65
CA ARG A 433 -2.02 3.12 -29.20
C ARG A 433 -0.72 3.70 -28.63
N ARG A 434 0.38 3.62 -29.38
CA ARG A 434 1.73 3.90 -28.85
C ARG A 434 2.31 5.25 -29.31
N ALA A 435 1.83 5.77 -30.44
CA ALA A 435 2.44 6.89 -31.13
C ALA A 435 1.40 7.70 -31.94
N LEU A 436 0.33 8.12 -31.27
CA LEU A 436 -0.83 8.82 -31.86
C LEU A 436 -0.44 10.10 -32.59
N ASP A 437 0.54 10.83 -32.07
CA ASP A 437 1.02 12.10 -32.62
C ASP A 437 2.36 11.98 -33.38
N ALA A 438 2.83 10.76 -33.65
CA ALA A 438 4.02 10.57 -34.45
C ALA A 438 3.74 10.99 -35.90
N PRO A 439 4.55 11.89 -36.48
CA PRO A 439 4.31 12.39 -37.82
C PRO A 439 4.50 11.24 -38.84
N PRO A 440 3.59 11.10 -39.82
CA PRO A 440 3.80 10.17 -40.91
C PRO A 440 5.00 10.61 -41.76
N PRO A 441 5.74 9.67 -42.40
CA PRO A 441 6.78 10.02 -43.34
C PRO A 441 6.22 10.81 -44.53
N PRO A 442 7.04 11.63 -45.22
CA PRO A 442 6.60 12.38 -46.40
C PRO A 442 5.94 11.48 -47.44
N GLY A 443 4.77 11.89 -47.93
CA GLY A 443 3.99 11.13 -48.92
C GLY A 443 3.05 10.07 -48.33
N GLN A 444 3.05 9.86 -47.01
CA GLN A 444 2.03 9.06 -46.33
C GLN A 444 0.83 9.94 -45.90
N PRO A 445 -0.40 9.40 -45.92
CA PRO A 445 -1.56 10.09 -45.38
C PRO A 445 -1.49 10.17 -43.86
N THR A 446 -2.38 10.94 -43.24
CA THR A 446 -2.45 11.00 -41.77
C THR A 446 -2.78 9.63 -41.18
N LEU A 447 -2.46 9.40 -39.91
CA LEU A 447 -2.76 8.14 -39.22
C LEU A 447 -4.24 7.76 -39.32
N GLN A 448 -5.13 8.75 -39.17
CA GLN A 448 -6.57 8.52 -39.23
C GLN A 448 -7.02 8.17 -40.66
N ASP A 449 -6.52 8.88 -41.67
CA ASP A 449 -6.83 8.60 -43.08
C ASP A 449 -6.37 7.20 -43.49
N ALA A 450 -5.19 6.77 -43.03
CA ALA A 450 -4.66 5.43 -43.27
C ALA A 450 -5.52 4.33 -42.61
N ILE A 451 -6.01 4.57 -41.39
CA ILE A 451 -6.95 3.66 -40.70
C ILE A 451 -8.26 3.54 -41.48
N ASP A 452 -8.81 4.66 -41.92
CA ASP A 452 -10.09 4.71 -42.61
C ASP A 452 -9.98 4.13 -44.03
N GLU A 453 -8.83 4.24 -44.68
CA GLU A 453 -8.52 3.52 -45.92
C GLU A 453 -8.45 2.00 -45.70
N ALA A 454 -7.70 1.53 -44.70
CA ALA A 454 -7.57 0.10 -44.42
C ALA A 454 -8.92 -0.54 -44.07
N ARG A 455 -9.78 0.17 -43.33
CA ARG A 455 -11.16 -0.27 -43.04
C ARG A 455 -12.03 -0.36 -44.28
N ARG A 456 -11.97 0.64 -45.16
CA ARG A 456 -12.71 0.63 -46.43
C ARG A 456 -12.27 -0.53 -47.33
N ALA A 457 -10.96 -0.80 -47.39
CA ALA A 457 -10.43 -1.91 -48.16
C ALA A 457 -10.86 -3.29 -47.62
N GLN A 458 -10.97 -3.44 -46.29
CA GLN A 458 -11.46 -4.68 -45.65
C GLN A 458 -12.97 -4.90 -45.80
N ALA A 459 -13.76 -3.83 -45.86
CA ALA A 459 -15.21 -3.93 -45.98
C ALA A 459 -15.71 -4.28 -47.39
N GLY A 460 -14.81 -4.34 -48.39
CA GLY A 460 -15.14 -4.58 -49.79
C GLY A 460 -15.97 -3.45 -50.44
N PRO A 461 -16.27 -3.52 -51.75
CA PRO A 461 -16.86 -2.41 -52.51
C PRO A 461 -18.30 -1.97 -52.17
N GLY A 462 -18.85 -2.33 -51.00
CA GLY A 462 -20.27 -2.12 -50.66
C GLY A 462 -20.56 -1.32 -49.39
N ALA A 463 -19.57 -0.97 -48.57
CA ALA A 463 -19.83 -0.35 -47.27
C ALA A 463 -19.49 1.15 -47.26
N ALA A 464 -20.42 1.98 -47.73
CA ALA A 464 -20.43 3.40 -47.38
C ALA A 464 -20.99 3.57 -45.95
N PRO A 465 -20.44 4.45 -45.09
CA PRO A 465 -20.98 4.65 -43.75
C PRO A 465 -22.26 5.49 -43.79
N ALA A 466 -23.36 4.97 -43.26
CA ALA A 466 -24.60 5.72 -43.05
C ALA A 466 -24.47 6.69 -41.86
N PRO A 467 -25.06 7.89 -41.90
CA PRO A 467 -25.03 8.84 -40.79
C PRO A 467 -25.95 8.38 -39.64
N ARG A 468 -25.53 8.71 -38.41
CA ARG A 468 -26.21 8.35 -37.16
C ARG A 468 -27.59 9.01 -37.06
N GLY A 469 -28.63 8.20 -36.92
CA GLY A 469 -29.96 8.67 -36.51
C GLY A 469 -31.03 7.57 -36.48
N ALA A 470 -31.69 7.46 -35.32
CA ALA A 470 -33.00 6.85 -35.07
C ALA A 470 -33.17 5.30 -35.08
N THR A 471 -33.51 4.81 -33.88
CA THR A 471 -34.49 3.77 -33.53
C THR A 471 -35.06 2.89 -34.66
N ALA A 472 -34.79 1.58 -34.59
CA ALA A 472 -35.74 0.54 -35.03
C ALA A 472 -35.43 -0.83 -34.39
N THR A 473 -36.45 -1.43 -33.80
CA THR A 473 -36.55 -2.82 -33.33
C THR A 473 -36.38 -3.82 -34.48
N PRO A 474 -35.78 -5.01 -34.30
CA PRO A 474 -35.64 -6.01 -35.37
C PRO A 474 -36.86 -6.95 -35.46
N PRO A 475 -37.19 -7.51 -36.65
CA PRO A 475 -38.07 -8.65 -36.77
C PRO A 475 -37.29 -9.99 -36.74
N PRO A 476 -37.94 -11.13 -36.41
CA PRO A 476 -37.29 -12.43 -36.33
C PRO A 476 -37.50 -13.25 -37.62
N ILE A 477 -36.45 -13.91 -38.13
CA ILE A 477 -36.62 -15.07 -39.02
C ILE A 477 -35.55 -16.14 -38.70
N ALA A 478 -35.99 -17.39 -38.72
CA ALA A 478 -35.33 -18.57 -38.20
C ALA A 478 -34.48 -19.36 -39.22
N ARG A 479 -33.41 -19.96 -38.68
CA ARG A 479 -32.76 -21.27 -38.95
C ARG A 479 -32.27 -21.64 -40.36
N ALA A 480 -30.98 -21.98 -40.43
CA ALA A 480 -30.51 -23.33 -40.78
C ALA A 480 -29.08 -23.55 -40.26
N ALA A 481 -28.76 -24.80 -39.93
CA ALA A 481 -27.64 -25.22 -39.10
C ALA A 481 -26.31 -25.32 -39.84
N ASP A 482 -25.20 -24.99 -39.15
CA ASP A 482 -24.03 -25.87 -39.14
C ASP A 482 -23.14 -25.62 -37.90
N SER A 483 -22.67 -26.71 -37.31
CA SER A 483 -21.64 -26.82 -36.25
C SER A 483 -21.87 -26.05 -34.92
N ALA A 484 -22.45 -26.72 -33.92
CA ALA A 484 -22.56 -26.17 -32.56
C ALA A 484 -21.23 -26.26 -31.78
N PRO A 485 -20.73 -25.16 -31.19
CA PRO A 485 -19.75 -25.22 -30.11
C PRO A 485 -20.42 -25.72 -28.82
N THR A 486 -19.66 -26.43 -27.97
CA THR A 486 -20.08 -26.88 -26.64
C THR A 486 -20.78 -25.76 -25.85
N PRO A 487 -21.95 -25.99 -25.22
CA PRO A 487 -22.61 -24.94 -24.46
C PRO A 487 -21.72 -24.50 -23.28
N PRO A 488 -21.67 -23.19 -22.95
CA PRO A 488 -21.00 -22.74 -21.73
C PRO A 488 -21.66 -23.44 -20.53
N ALA A 489 -20.84 -23.93 -19.60
CA ALA A 489 -21.31 -24.54 -18.35
C ALA A 489 -22.32 -23.60 -17.68
N ALA A 490 -23.54 -24.10 -17.44
CA ALA A 490 -24.58 -23.32 -16.80
C ALA A 490 -24.15 -22.99 -15.36
N VAL A 491 -24.13 -21.70 -15.01
CA VAL A 491 -23.81 -21.24 -13.65
C VAL A 491 -24.89 -21.78 -12.69
N PRO A 492 -24.53 -22.47 -11.59
CA PRO A 492 -25.50 -22.97 -10.63
C PRO A 492 -26.33 -21.85 -9.99
N ALA A 493 -27.61 -22.12 -9.72
CA ALA A 493 -28.47 -21.17 -9.00
C ALA A 493 -27.93 -20.88 -7.59
N PRO A 494 -27.95 -19.61 -7.12
CA PRO A 494 -27.45 -19.24 -5.80
C PRO A 494 -28.35 -19.78 -4.67
N PRO A 495 -27.79 -19.94 -3.46
CA PRO A 495 -28.59 -20.12 -2.26
C PRO A 495 -29.63 -19.00 -2.07
N THR A 496 -30.69 -19.28 -1.33
CA THR A 496 -31.75 -18.31 -1.02
C THR A 496 -32.04 -18.30 0.47
N ALA A 497 -32.79 -17.30 0.95
CA ALA A 497 -33.17 -17.19 2.36
C ALA A 497 -31.97 -17.28 3.33
N VAL A 498 -30.86 -16.64 2.97
CA VAL A 498 -29.68 -16.55 3.85
C VAL A 498 -30.04 -15.71 5.07
N ALA A 499 -29.99 -16.30 6.25
CA ALA A 499 -30.31 -15.64 7.51
C ALA A 499 -29.19 -15.88 8.53
N ALA A 500 -28.92 -14.87 9.35
CA ALA A 500 -27.92 -14.92 10.40
C ALA A 500 -28.60 -14.58 11.74
N HIS A 501 -28.50 -15.48 12.71
CA HIS A 501 -29.16 -15.36 14.00
C HIS A 501 -28.14 -15.46 15.13
N PRO A 502 -28.15 -14.53 16.10
CA PRO A 502 -27.29 -14.65 17.27
C PRO A 502 -27.72 -15.86 18.11
N VAL A 503 -26.75 -16.68 18.48
CA VAL A 503 -26.87 -17.77 19.44
C VAL A 503 -25.84 -17.55 20.56
N ASP A 504 -25.91 -18.28 21.66
CA ASP A 504 -25.06 -18.01 22.83
C ASP A 504 -23.56 -18.11 22.50
N GLY A 505 -22.90 -16.94 22.36
CA GLY A 505 -21.49 -16.83 22.02
C GLY A 505 -21.11 -17.01 20.55
N ALA A 506 -22.08 -17.18 19.64
CA ALA A 506 -21.82 -17.37 18.20
C ALA A 506 -22.95 -16.80 17.32
N VAL A 507 -22.80 -16.87 16.00
CA VAL A 507 -23.87 -16.57 15.04
C VAL A 507 -24.16 -17.81 14.21
N LEU A 508 -25.42 -18.27 14.21
CA LEU A 508 -25.88 -19.34 13.35
C LEU A 508 -26.34 -18.77 12.01
N VAL A 509 -25.72 -19.23 10.92
CA VAL A 509 -26.07 -18.85 9.55
C VAL A 509 -26.83 -20.01 8.90
N THR A 510 -28.00 -19.74 8.30
CA THR A 510 -28.85 -20.73 7.63
C THR A 510 -29.26 -20.26 6.25
N TRP A 511 -29.46 -21.18 5.30
CA TRP A 511 -29.94 -20.86 3.94
C TRP A 511 -30.75 -22.01 3.35
N SER A 512 -31.35 -21.77 2.18
CA SER A 512 -32.01 -22.76 1.34
C SER A 512 -31.26 -22.90 0.02
N SER A 513 -31.30 -24.07 -0.60
CA SER A 513 -30.63 -24.31 -1.89
C SER A 513 -31.41 -25.35 -2.70
N PRO A 514 -31.53 -25.15 -4.03
CA PRO A 514 -32.10 -26.15 -4.92
C PRO A 514 -31.13 -27.32 -5.22
N HIS A 515 -29.88 -27.25 -4.75
CA HIS A 515 -28.83 -28.22 -5.05
C HIS A 515 -28.54 -29.12 -3.83
N PRO A 516 -29.06 -30.36 -3.78
CA PRO A 516 -28.94 -31.22 -2.61
C PRO A 516 -27.52 -31.78 -2.38
N VAL A 517 -26.63 -31.68 -3.38
CA VAL A 517 -25.26 -32.23 -3.34
C VAL A 517 -24.17 -31.14 -3.45
N ALA A 518 -24.55 -29.86 -3.33
CA ALA A 518 -23.58 -28.76 -3.43
C ALA A 518 -22.71 -28.61 -2.17
N ASP A 519 -21.47 -28.18 -2.37
CA ASP A 519 -20.62 -27.66 -1.30
C ASP A 519 -20.87 -26.15 -1.16
N TYR A 520 -21.09 -25.66 0.06
CA TYR A 520 -21.36 -24.24 0.33
C TYR A 520 -20.13 -23.57 0.92
N LYS A 521 -19.76 -22.41 0.38
CA LYS A 521 -18.77 -21.49 0.98
C LYS A 521 -19.50 -20.36 1.69
N VAL A 522 -19.30 -20.24 3.00
CA VAL A 522 -19.87 -19.17 3.83
C VAL A 522 -18.78 -18.15 4.14
N SER A 523 -19.04 -16.88 3.84
CA SER A 523 -18.12 -15.76 4.12
C SER A 523 -18.84 -14.70 4.96
N ARG A 524 -18.10 -14.04 5.85
CA ARG A 524 -18.56 -12.95 6.71
C ARG A 524 -17.98 -11.63 6.23
N ARG A 525 -18.81 -10.59 6.19
CA ARG A 525 -18.37 -9.21 5.99
C ARG A 525 -17.83 -8.68 7.31
N ARG A 526 -16.56 -8.33 7.32
CA ARG A 526 -15.88 -7.69 8.44
C ARG A 526 -16.35 -6.23 8.59
N PRO A 527 -16.14 -5.61 9.76
CA PRO A 527 -16.52 -4.21 10.00
C PRO A 527 -15.86 -3.21 9.04
N ASP A 528 -14.71 -3.56 8.46
CA ASP A 528 -13.95 -2.81 7.45
C ASP A 528 -14.55 -2.88 6.03
N GLY A 529 -15.61 -3.68 5.83
CA GLY A 529 -16.26 -3.91 4.53
C GLY A 529 -15.68 -5.08 3.72
N GLY A 530 -14.55 -5.67 4.15
CA GLY A 530 -13.92 -6.84 3.54
C GLY A 530 -14.63 -8.16 3.87
N TRP A 531 -14.30 -9.24 3.16
CA TRP A 531 -14.93 -10.55 3.33
C TRP A 531 -13.93 -11.61 3.79
N SER A 532 -14.29 -12.39 4.81
CA SER A 532 -13.53 -13.54 5.30
C SER A 532 -14.33 -14.83 5.20
N VAL A 533 -13.74 -15.90 4.68
CA VAL A 533 -14.39 -17.22 4.67
C VAL A 533 -14.48 -17.73 6.12
N VAL A 534 -15.70 -18.03 6.56
CA VAL A 534 -15.97 -18.59 7.90
C VAL A 534 -15.84 -20.11 7.87
N GLY A 535 -16.23 -20.73 6.75
CA GLY A 535 -16.08 -22.16 6.56
C GLY A 535 -16.76 -22.68 5.29
N ARG A 536 -16.59 -23.98 5.05
CA ARG A 536 -17.26 -24.72 3.98
C ARG A 536 -18.04 -25.89 4.57
N THR A 537 -19.24 -26.14 4.04
CA THR A 537 -20.12 -27.19 4.56
C THR A 537 -21.01 -27.75 3.44
N ARG A 538 -21.48 -28.99 3.60
CA ARG A 538 -22.54 -29.59 2.77
C ARG A 538 -23.92 -29.45 3.38
N GLU A 539 -23.99 -29.07 4.67
CA GLU A 539 -25.24 -28.73 5.33
C GLU A 539 -25.69 -27.33 4.93
N THR A 540 -26.99 -27.03 5.02
CA THR A 540 -27.53 -25.70 4.74
C THR A 540 -27.50 -24.77 5.97
N ARG A 541 -26.49 -24.95 6.81
CA ARG A 541 -26.24 -24.18 8.04
C ARG A 541 -24.75 -24.19 8.42
N LEU A 542 -24.30 -23.13 9.08
CA LEU A 542 -22.94 -23.02 9.61
C LEU A 542 -22.91 -22.08 10.83
N GLU A 543 -22.18 -22.46 11.88
CA GLU A 543 -22.01 -21.65 13.09
C GLU A 543 -20.69 -20.86 13.03
N ASP A 544 -20.77 -19.56 13.29
CA ASP A 544 -19.64 -18.63 13.36
C ASP A 544 -19.39 -18.22 14.82
N GLY A 545 -18.49 -18.95 15.49
CA GLY A 545 -18.04 -18.63 16.85
C GLY A 545 -17.08 -17.43 16.95
N GLY A 546 -16.65 -16.86 15.82
CA GLY A 546 -15.76 -15.70 15.77
C GLY A 546 -16.48 -14.37 15.54
N ALA A 547 -17.82 -14.36 15.56
CA ALA A 547 -18.62 -13.18 15.26
C ALA A 547 -18.57 -12.12 16.40
N PRO A 548 -18.51 -10.81 16.07
CA PRO A 548 -18.58 -9.74 17.06
C PRO A 548 -19.85 -9.80 17.92
N ARG A 549 -19.70 -9.71 19.24
CA ARG A 549 -20.82 -9.85 20.20
C ARG A 549 -21.84 -8.70 20.18
N ARG A 550 -21.50 -7.55 19.58
CA ARG A 550 -22.31 -6.32 19.61
C ARG A 550 -23.12 -6.06 18.34
N ALA A 551 -22.93 -6.84 17.27
CA ALA A 551 -23.67 -6.73 16.02
C ALA A 551 -23.63 -8.05 15.24
N VAL A 552 -24.75 -8.44 14.62
CA VAL A 552 -24.78 -9.60 13.70
C VAL A 552 -24.14 -9.19 12.37
N PRO A 553 -23.03 -9.82 11.95
CA PRO A 553 -22.37 -9.49 10.69
C PRO A 553 -23.24 -9.84 9.48
N VAL A 554 -22.87 -9.30 8.31
CA VAL A 554 -23.45 -9.72 7.04
C VAL A 554 -22.74 -10.99 6.56
N TYR A 555 -23.49 -11.98 6.09
CA TYR A 555 -22.95 -13.22 5.55
C TYR A 555 -23.28 -13.39 4.07
N ALA A 556 -22.40 -14.09 3.37
CA ALA A 556 -22.43 -14.41 1.97
C ALA A 556 -22.31 -15.92 1.80
N VAL A 557 -23.23 -16.54 1.04
CA VAL A 557 -23.21 -17.97 0.76
C VAL A 557 -23.15 -18.20 -0.74
N VAL A 558 -22.19 -19.02 -1.16
CA VAL A 558 -22.01 -19.47 -2.55
C VAL A 558 -22.15 -20.99 -2.60
N ALA A 559 -23.00 -21.49 -3.50
CA ALA A 559 -23.10 -22.92 -3.79
C ALA A 559 -22.06 -23.29 -4.85
N VAL A 560 -21.39 -24.43 -4.68
CA VAL A 560 -20.45 -25.00 -5.66
C VAL A 560 -20.97 -26.35 -6.10
N VAL A 561 -21.27 -26.50 -7.39
CA VAL A 561 -21.78 -27.74 -8.00
C VAL A 561 -20.78 -28.18 -9.06
N ASP A 562 -20.22 -29.38 -8.92
CA ASP A 562 -19.21 -29.94 -9.83
C ASP A 562 -18.03 -28.98 -10.11
N GLY A 563 -17.62 -28.21 -9.07
CA GLY A 563 -16.53 -27.24 -9.15
C GLY A 563 -16.92 -25.87 -9.72
N VAL A 564 -18.16 -25.67 -10.16
CA VAL A 564 -18.66 -24.39 -10.68
C VAL A 564 -19.37 -23.60 -9.57
N PRO A 565 -18.96 -22.37 -9.25
CA PRO A 565 -19.61 -21.55 -8.23
C PRO A 565 -20.87 -20.84 -8.75
N SER A 566 -21.89 -20.71 -7.91
CA SER A 566 -23.04 -19.83 -8.12
C SER A 566 -22.70 -18.35 -7.90
N SER A 567 -23.65 -17.46 -8.18
CA SER A 567 -23.60 -16.10 -7.62
C SER A 567 -23.74 -16.12 -6.09
N GLU A 568 -23.39 -15.02 -5.44
CA GLU A 568 -23.43 -14.87 -3.98
C GLU A 568 -24.84 -14.50 -3.50
N ALA A 569 -25.31 -15.20 -2.46
CA ALA A 569 -26.52 -14.85 -1.73
C ALA A 569 -26.15 -14.23 -0.38
N ARG A 570 -26.74 -13.07 -0.06
CA ARG A 570 -26.36 -12.28 1.11
C ARG A 570 -27.45 -12.21 2.16
N SER A 571 -27.06 -12.21 3.43
CA SER A 571 -27.99 -12.06 4.56
C SER A 571 -28.59 -10.65 4.68
N ASP A 572 -28.01 -9.65 4.00
CA ASP A 572 -28.51 -8.27 3.90
C ASP A 572 -29.24 -7.99 2.56
N ALA A 573 -29.46 -9.00 1.72
CA ALA A 573 -30.24 -8.85 0.50
C ALA A 573 -31.74 -8.81 0.83
N HIS A 574 -32.41 -7.70 0.51
CA HIS A 574 -33.87 -7.64 0.56
C HIS A 574 -34.48 -8.61 -0.46
N PRO A 575 -35.59 -9.32 -0.14
CA PRO A 575 -36.33 -10.07 -1.14
C PRO A 575 -36.79 -9.12 -2.24
N ALA A 576 -36.42 -9.39 -3.49
CA ALA A 576 -36.99 -8.68 -4.62
C ALA A 576 -38.53 -8.86 -4.56
N PRO A 577 -39.33 -7.79 -4.67
CA PRO A 577 -40.78 -7.96 -4.76
C PRO A 577 -41.07 -8.79 -6.00
N ALA A 578 -41.81 -9.89 -5.81
CA ALA A 578 -42.28 -10.72 -6.91
C ALA A 578 -43.03 -9.84 -7.93
N PRO A 579 -42.89 -10.08 -9.25
CA PRO A 579 -43.58 -9.28 -10.25
C PRO A 579 -45.09 -9.45 -10.08
N ALA A 580 -45.72 -8.43 -9.49
CA ALA A 580 -47.17 -8.37 -9.36
C ALA A 580 -47.78 -8.30 -10.77
N ALA A 581 -48.58 -9.32 -11.08
CA ALA A 581 -49.41 -9.35 -12.27
C ALA A 581 -50.25 -8.07 -12.35
N ARG A 582 -50.19 -7.40 -13.51
CA ARG A 582 -51.01 -6.24 -13.83
C ARG A 582 -52.49 -6.63 -13.73
N ALA A 583 -53.16 -6.19 -12.67
CA ALA A 583 -54.60 -6.09 -12.62
C ALA A 583 -55.01 -4.70 -13.13
N SER A 584 -55.91 -4.73 -14.10
CA SER A 584 -56.47 -3.61 -14.86
C SER A 584 -57.08 -2.53 -13.96
N SER A 585 -56.67 -1.28 -14.15
CA SER A 585 -57.34 -0.12 -13.58
C SER A 585 -58.54 0.29 -14.43
N THR A 586 -59.71 0.41 -13.81
CA THR A 586 -60.84 1.20 -14.33
C THR A 586 -61.00 2.45 -13.45
N PRO A 587 -61.10 3.67 -14.01
CA PRO A 587 -61.16 4.89 -13.22
C PRO A 587 -62.60 5.24 -12.83
N ALA A 588 -62.80 5.78 -11.62
CA ALA A 588 -64.04 6.45 -11.25
C ALA A 588 -63.76 7.77 -10.49
N THR A 589 -64.45 8.80 -10.98
CA THR A 589 -64.39 10.26 -10.79
C THR A 589 -64.88 10.74 -9.39
N PRO A 590 -64.41 11.90 -8.87
CA PRO A 590 -64.77 12.47 -7.55
C PRO A 590 -65.97 13.46 -7.60
N PRO A 591 -66.61 13.79 -6.46
CA PRO A 591 -66.83 15.21 -6.08
C PRO A 591 -67.03 15.44 -4.54
N PRO A 592 -67.40 16.65 -4.03
CA PRO A 592 -66.71 17.94 -4.06
C PRO A 592 -66.62 18.62 -2.65
N ALA A 593 -66.04 19.84 -2.63
CA ALA A 593 -65.66 20.66 -1.48
C ALA A 593 -66.75 21.60 -0.88
N ALA A 594 -66.53 22.07 0.37
CA ALA A 594 -66.90 23.37 0.97
C ALA A 594 -66.46 23.38 2.46
N SER A 595 -66.01 24.42 3.18
CA SER A 595 -65.56 25.81 2.97
C SER A 595 -64.89 26.27 4.31
N GLY A 596 -63.91 27.20 4.27
CA GLY A 596 -63.05 27.67 5.42
C GLY A 596 -63.73 28.58 6.47
N PRO A 597 -63.02 29.43 7.30
CA PRO A 597 -61.61 29.91 7.19
C PRO A 597 -60.75 30.06 8.50
N ALA A 598 -59.40 30.07 8.34
CA ALA A 598 -58.27 30.76 9.04
C ALA A 598 -58.04 30.70 10.59
N PRO A 599 -56.80 30.86 11.14
CA PRO A 599 -55.48 31.15 10.53
C PRO A 599 -54.40 30.06 10.79
N ALA A 600 -53.26 30.17 10.10
CA ALA A 600 -52.20 29.16 10.02
C ALA A 600 -51.37 28.95 11.32
N PRO A 601 -51.12 27.69 11.71
CA PRO A 601 -49.85 27.24 12.24
C PRO A 601 -49.05 26.51 11.14
N ALA A 602 -47.72 26.55 11.25
CA ALA A 602 -46.79 25.90 10.36
C ALA A 602 -47.14 24.42 10.10
N ILE A 603 -46.99 23.99 8.85
CA ILE A 603 -47.14 22.61 8.40
C ILE A 603 -46.26 21.68 9.27
N PRO A 604 -46.82 20.70 10.00
CA PRO A 604 -46.04 19.56 10.42
C PRO A 604 -45.85 18.65 9.20
N ALA A 605 -44.60 18.31 8.90
CA ALA A 605 -44.28 17.12 8.11
C ALA A 605 -45.04 15.91 8.68
N PRO A 606 -45.38 14.87 7.88
CA PRO A 606 -46.17 13.73 8.35
C PRO A 606 -45.55 13.15 9.63
N GLY A 607 -46.20 13.45 10.75
CA GLY A 607 -45.70 13.18 12.09
C GLY A 607 -45.83 11.71 12.41
N VAL A 608 -44.70 11.04 12.60
CA VAL A 608 -44.66 9.82 13.39
C VAL A 608 -44.92 10.27 14.84
N ASP A 609 -46.16 10.12 15.32
CA ASP A 609 -46.52 10.52 16.68
C ASP A 609 -45.96 9.48 17.68
N PHE A 610 -45.13 9.94 18.61
CA PHE A 610 -44.49 9.11 19.64
C PHE A 610 -45.20 9.34 20.98
N PRO A 611 -45.62 8.28 21.69
CA PRO A 611 -46.25 8.46 23.00
C PRO A 611 -45.24 9.02 24.01
N ALA A 612 -45.68 10.01 24.80
CA ALA A 612 -44.83 10.68 25.77
C ALA A 612 -44.43 9.76 26.93
N ILE A 613 -43.15 9.76 27.29
CA ILE A 613 -42.65 9.16 28.52
C ILE A 613 -42.90 10.14 29.68
N THR A 614 -43.51 9.66 30.77
CA THR A 614 -43.87 10.48 31.92
C THR A 614 -43.39 9.83 33.23
N ASN A 615 -43.40 10.61 34.32
CA ASN A 615 -43.06 10.14 35.66
C ASN A 615 -41.64 9.54 35.82
N VAL A 616 -40.64 10.13 35.15
CA VAL A 616 -39.24 9.70 35.30
C VAL A 616 -38.71 10.03 36.69
N ALA A 617 -38.32 9.00 37.43
CA ALA A 617 -37.82 9.08 38.81
C ALA A 617 -36.72 8.03 39.05
N PHE A 618 -35.92 8.21 40.10
CA PHE A 618 -34.95 7.21 40.54
C PHE A 618 -35.38 6.63 41.88
N THR A 619 -35.87 5.39 41.87
CA THR A 619 -36.46 4.72 43.04
C THR A 619 -35.80 3.37 43.24
N GLY A 620 -35.35 3.06 44.47
CA GLY A 620 -34.77 1.75 44.78
C GLY A 620 -33.52 1.40 43.97
N GLY A 621 -32.73 2.40 43.57
CA GLY A 621 -31.53 2.20 42.74
C GLY A 621 -31.81 2.03 41.24
N ARG A 622 -33.06 2.25 40.80
CA ARG A 622 -33.49 2.05 39.42
C ARG A 622 -34.17 3.30 38.87
N LEU A 623 -34.00 3.54 37.57
CA LEU A 623 -34.71 4.59 36.86
C LEU A 623 -36.10 4.05 36.48
N THR A 624 -37.15 4.65 37.05
CA THR A 624 -38.55 4.27 36.83
C THR A 624 -39.26 5.37 36.07
N PHE A 625 -40.17 5.00 35.17
CA PHE A 625 -41.06 5.88 34.40
C PHE A 625 -42.29 5.09 33.93
N ASP A 626 -43.33 5.80 33.51
CA ASP A 626 -44.52 5.18 32.97
C ASP A 626 -44.25 4.71 31.55
N TRP A 627 -44.33 3.39 31.36
CA TRP A 627 -44.02 2.75 30.09
C TRP A 627 -45.26 2.76 29.17
N PRO A 628 -45.24 3.45 28.01
CA PRO A 628 -46.39 3.47 27.12
C PRO A 628 -46.66 2.09 26.51
N PRO A 629 -47.93 1.63 26.45
CA PRO A 629 -48.27 0.27 26.05
C PRO A 629 -47.85 -0.08 24.60
N GLU A 630 -47.73 0.92 23.73
CA GLU A 630 -47.37 0.76 22.32
C GLU A 630 -45.86 0.81 22.06
N VAL A 631 -45.05 1.03 23.09
CA VAL A 631 -43.59 1.15 22.97
C VAL A 631 -42.95 -0.16 23.41
N THR A 632 -42.08 -0.73 22.59
CA THR A 632 -41.33 -1.95 22.94
C THR A 632 -39.97 -1.64 23.53
N GLU A 633 -39.39 -0.49 23.17
CA GLU A 633 -38.05 -0.06 23.52
C GLU A 633 -38.03 1.46 23.76
N VAL A 634 -37.24 1.91 24.74
CA VAL A 634 -36.93 3.34 24.97
C VAL A 634 -35.43 3.55 24.98
N TYR A 635 -35.00 4.79 24.77
CA TYR A 635 -33.60 5.22 24.93
C TYR A 635 -33.48 6.10 26.17
N VAL A 636 -32.53 5.78 27.04
CA VAL A 636 -32.13 6.62 28.16
C VAL A 636 -30.84 7.32 27.80
N SER A 637 -30.83 8.65 27.88
CA SER A 637 -29.68 9.51 27.58
C SER A 637 -29.17 10.15 28.87
N SER A 638 -27.86 10.23 29.04
CA SER A 638 -27.19 10.81 30.21
C SER A 638 -26.13 11.83 29.81
N ARG A 639 -26.07 12.96 30.53
CA ARG A 639 -25.08 14.00 30.33
C ARG A 639 -24.71 14.71 31.65
N VAL A 640 -23.41 14.93 31.87
CA VAL A 640 -22.88 15.58 33.08
C VAL A 640 -23.03 17.09 33.04
N ALA A 641 -22.77 17.71 31.87
CA ALA A 641 -22.73 19.15 31.69
C ALA A 641 -24.12 19.85 31.64
N GLY A 642 -25.22 19.13 31.91
CA GLY A 642 -26.59 19.63 31.82
C GLY A 642 -27.54 18.61 31.17
N PRO A 643 -28.85 18.90 31.08
CA PRO A 643 -29.83 17.99 30.46
C PRO A 643 -29.46 17.65 29.01
N PRO A 644 -29.66 16.39 28.58
CA PRO A 644 -29.53 16.01 27.18
C PRO A 644 -30.41 16.88 26.28
N ARG A 645 -29.86 17.37 25.17
CA ARG A 645 -30.55 18.35 24.30
C ARG A 645 -31.53 17.71 23.32
N SER A 646 -31.30 16.45 22.95
CA SER A 646 -32.19 15.63 22.13
C SER A 646 -31.82 14.15 22.29
N PRO A 647 -32.67 13.20 21.85
CA PRO A 647 -32.39 11.77 21.93
C PRO A 647 -31.17 11.30 21.11
N VAL A 648 -30.68 12.15 20.20
CA VAL A 648 -29.48 11.93 19.39
C VAL A 648 -28.34 12.90 19.73
N ASP A 649 -28.37 13.53 20.91
CA ASP A 649 -27.31 14.42 21.40
C ASP A 649 -25.96 13.67 21.42
N PRO A 650 -24.97 14.05 20.57
CA PRO A 650 -23.70 13.33 20.48
C PRO A 650 -22.83 13.52 21.73
N THR A 651 -23.19 14.46 22.60
CA THR A 651 -22.51 14.71 23.87
C THR A 651 -23.16 13.98 25.05
N ALA A 652 -24.26 13.25 24.80
CA ALA A 652 -24.94 12.41 25.78
C ALA A 652 -24.60 10.93 25.55
N ARG A 653 -24.39 10.19 26.63
CA ARG A 653 -24.30 8.74 26.59
C ARG A 653 -25.70 8.16 26.57
N SER A 654 -26.06 7.42 25.54
CA SER A 654 -27.39 6.82 25.39
C SER A 654 -27.35 5.30 25.37
N TRP A 655 -28.34 4.65 25.97
CA TRP A 655 -28.50 3.21 25.90
C TRP A 655 -29.98 2.82 25.79
N LYS A 656 -30.22 1.66 25.17
CA LYS A 656 -31.57 1.14 24.95
C LYS A 656 -32.03 0.32 26.16
N VAL A 657 -33.29 0.51 26.53
CA VAL A 657 -34.00 -0.33 27.51
C VAL A 657 -35.20 -0.94 26.80
N THR A 658 -35.43 -2.25 26.99
CA THR A 658 -36.59 -2.96 26.44
C THR A 658 -37.67 -3.12 27.51
N ASN A 659 -38.94 -3.14 27.10
CA ASN A 659 -40.07 -3.28 28.02
C ASN A 659 -39.93 -4.53 28.89
N THR A 660 -39.59 -5.67 28.26
CA THR A 660 -39.38 -6.94 28.96
C THR A 660 -38.31 -6.83 30.05
N ARG A 661 -37.18 -6.16 29.77
CA ARG A 661 -36.12 -6.01 30.78
C ARG A 661 -36.54 -5.05 31.88
N TYR A 662 -37.18 -3.95 31.52
CA TYR A 662 -37.72 -2.97 32.45
C TYR A 662 -38.73 -3.58 33.43
N GLN A 663 -39.61 -4.47 32.95
CA GLN A 663 -40.58 -5.20 33.77
C GLN A 663 -39.93 -6.24 34.69
N ILE A 664 -38.98 -7.04 34.17
CA ILE A 664 -38.25 -8.05 34.96
C ILE A 664 -37.48 -7.39 36.10
N ASP A 665 -36.83 -6.27 35.79
CA ASP A 665 -35.96 -5.57 36.73
C ASP A 665 -36.70 -4.58 37.64
N GLY A 666 -38.00 -4.33 37.41
CA GLY A 666 -38.79 -3.34 38.16
C GLY A 666 -38.33 -1.90 37.93
N GLY A 667 -37.71 -1.61 36.78
CA GLY A 667 -37.12 -0.32 36.43
C GLY A 667 -35.86 -0.47 35.56
N ALA A 668 -35.44 0.60 34.90
CA ALA A 668 -34.22 0.63 34.11
C ALA A 668 -32.97 0.69 35.02
N VAL A 669 -32.04 -0.25 34.79
CA VAL A 669 -30.73 -0.26 35.47
C VAL A 669 -29.84 0.81 34.84
N LEU A 670 -29.25 1.66 35.68
CA LEU A 670 -28.25 2.63 35.24
C LEU A 670 -26.88 1.95 35.14
N PRO A 671 -26.05 2.27 34.13
CA PRO A 671 -24.65 1.85 34.07
C PRO A 671 -23.90 2.17 35.37
N ALA A 672 -23.12 1.22 35.89
CA ALA A 672 -22.41 1.39 37.17
C ALA A 672 -21.31 2.47 37.12
N ASP A 673 -20.82 2.77 35.93
CA ASP A 673 -19.79 3.76 35.60
C ASP A 673 -20.39 5.14 35.24
N LEU A 674 -21.70 5.36 35.47
CA LEU A 674 -22.34 6.63 35.14
C LEU A 674 -21.77 7.76 36.03
N PRO A 675 -21.08 8.77 35.45
CA PRO A 675 -20.52 9.88 36.22
C PRO A 675 -21.63 10.69 36.90
N ARG A 676 -21.40 11.09 38.16
CA ARG A 676 -22.35 11.86 38.98
C ARG A 676 -21.80 13.24 39.35
N PRO A 677 -22.61 14.32 39.35
CA PRO A 677 -24.04 14.34 39.03
C PRO A 677 -24.30 14.16 37.52
N ALA A 678 -25.42 13.52 37.18
CA ALA A 678 -25.84 13.24 35.80
C ALA A 678 -27.26 13.75 35.54
N HIS A 679 -27.50 14.33 34.37
CA HIS A 679 -28.84 14.63 33.90
C HIS A 679 -29.27 13.54 32.91
N LEU A 680 -30.40 12.91 33.22
CA LEU A 680 -31.00 11.82 32.47
C LEU A 680 -32.22 12.31 31.70
N ALA A 681 -32.47 11.73 30.54
CA ALA A 681 -33.68 11.93 29.74
C ALA A 681 -34.11 10.62 29.06
N VAL A 682 -35.41 10.38 28.90
CA VAL A 682 -35.94 9.12 28.30
C VAL A 682 -36.77 9.41 27.06
N ALA A 683 -36.40 8.79 25.94
CA ALA A 683 -37.09 8.92 24.65
C ALA A 683 -37.80 7.63 24.27
N ALA A 684 -39.04 7.74 23.78
CA ALA A 684 -39.75 6.61 23.19
C ALA A 684 -39.12 6.20 21.86
N CYS A 685 -39.20 4.90 21.55
CA CYS A 685 -38.81 4.37 20.24
C CYS A 685 -39.94 3.56 19.63
N ARG A 686 -40.00 3.54 18.30
CA ARG A 686 -40.93 2.72 17.52
C ARG A 686 -40.16 2.09 16.36
N ARG A 687 -40.50 0.86 16.01
CA ARG A 687 -39.96 0.20 14.81
C ARG A 687 -40.79 0.60 13.59
N GLY A 688 -40.13 1.09 12.56
CA GLY A 688 -40.72 1.35 11.26
C GLY A 688 -41.13 0.05 10.56
N PRO A 689 -41.91 0.15 9.47
CA PRO A 689 -42.36 -1.02 8.70
C PRO A 689 -41.21 -1.85 8.09
N ASP A 690 -40.05 -1.24 7.94
CA ASP A 690 -38.77 -1.78 7.46
C ASP A 690 -37.91 -2.37 8.60
N GLY A 691 -38.40 -2.36 9.83
CA GLY A 691 -37.68 -2.82 11.02
C GLY A 691 -36.71 -1.79 11.60
N ALA A 692 -36.56 -0.61 10.98
CA ALA A 692 -35.68 0.46 11.46
C ALA A 692 -36.21 1.06 12.76
N LEU A 693 -35.33 1.29 13.75
CA LEU A 693 -35.74 1.89 15.01
C LEU A 693 -35.80 3.42 14.85
N LEU A 694 -37.01 3.97 14.91
CA LEU A 694 -37.26 5.40 14.92
C LEU A 694 -37.30 5.90 16.36
N LEU A 695 -36.56 6.96 16.66
CA LEU A 695 -36.55 7.63 17.96
C LEU A 695 -37.49 8.85 17.90
N ALA A 696 -38.10 9.16 19.04
CA ALA A 696 -38.80 10.43 19.20
C ALA A 696 -37.85 11.59 18.83
N PRO A 697 -38.32 12.62 18.11
CA PRO A 697 -37.48 13.74 17.69
C PRO A 697 -37.02 14.59 18.88
N ASP A 698 -37.76 14.54 19.99
CA ASP A 698 -37.44 15.27 21.23
C ASP A 698 -37.88 14.47 22.47
N PHE A 699 -37.40 14.87 23.65
CA PHE A 699 -37.84 14.34 24.93
C PHE A 699 -39.15 15.01 25.37
N ALA A 700 -40.03 14.26 26.04
CA ALA A 700 -41.19 14.88 26.68
C ALA A 700 -40.72 15.76 27.85
N PRO A 701 -41.39 16.90 28.15
CA PRO A 701 -40.96 17.82 29.21
C PRO A 701 -40.79 17.16 30.59
N THR A 702 -41.55 16.10 30.86
CA THR A 702 -41.51 15.31 32.10
C THR A 702 -40.57 14.11 32.05
N ALA A 703 -39.86 13.90 30.94
CA ALA A 703 -39.01 12.74 30.73
C ALA A 703 -37.56 12.95 31.22
N HIS A 704 -37.33 13.94 32.07
CA HIS A 704 -36.00 14.33 32.55
C HIS A 704 -35.84 14.08 34.05
N LEU A 705 -34.63 13.71 34.46
CA LEU A 705 -34.28 13.53 35.87
C LEU A 705 -32.84 13.96 36.11
N ARG A 706 -32.59 14.69 37.18
CA ARG A 706 -31.22 14.92 37.67
C ARG A 706 -30.89 13.89 38.75
N LEU A 707 -29.79 13.18 38.57
CA LEU A 707 -29.24 12.23 39.51
C LEU A 707 -27.98 12.82 40.12
N ASP A 708 -28.00 13.09 41.42
CA ASP A 708 -26.85 13.63 42.14
C ASP A 708 -25.80 12.56 42.49
#